data_AF-A0A7V5ZK27-F1
#
_entry.id   AF-A0A7V5ZK27-F1
#
_cell.length_a   1.000
_cell.length_b   1.000
_cell.length_c   1.000
_cell.angle_alpha   90.00
_cell.angle_beta   90.00
_cell.angle_gamma   90.00
#
_symmetry.space_group_name_H-M   'P 1'
#
loop_
_entity.id
_entity.type
_entity.pdbx_description
1 polymer ?
#
loop_
_entity_poly.entity_id
_entity_poly.type
_entity_poly.pdbx_seq_one_letter_code
_entity_poly.pdbx_strand_id
1 'polypeptide(L)'
;MLSERVNRIMLSPTLRISARAAQMRAQGIDVVDFSVGEPDFPTPEAIKRAAKAALDADFTKYTANDGIPELKKAICAKLERENGVHYTPDEVIVSAGAKNSLFNVAMAVYEPGDDILIPAPYWVSYPDQVRICGANPVFIPTREEDGFKLRPRELAAAITPNTKALVLNYPCNPTGAWYSREELEEIAAICVREQILVIADEIYEKLLYDGKRFTSIASLGEQIKKLTVLVNGFSKAFSMTGWRLGYAAGPREIIAACSKVQSHNTSNATSFVQKAAVTALAQCDMEVERMRQEFERRRNAVVYRLRAIPGISCAQPPGAFYVMPNVSAYLDKEFGGAPIRNTYGLAYYLLKEAHVAVVPGEAFGTDAHLRISFATSMERIEEGCRRIAQALARLEEPRRLRPRALNNVVTKVADYVEVRRVSDLTTRNELLAECEKHLPADAYFEWNAAIAGAVVQLRTSSPHLADFFQENFYPAALEGDLEPHALIYAVKDVPGREAAAFVSLESATGFVFNTAFYGQVRSLALQLAAEAAARSSGALFAHCAALDVGGDGILVWGGPGSGRTAILGHALQHDGVRLVAADAVLVRLGAAEPVADLPERKLYLKAKWTRAVPEIEKALERSKLENIVTDRAACHVDHPDDTCPLDRGAAACVEASKSGRIVFDPYWLGGGRRHVRRTVPRVCVALVADPVLPMVQEVEPREAARRLATGALPGTTGKPLPFANPHLAGLDSAREEFLRTQHERLFAATRVVFLNTAIGSREAVAARLVGLAR
;
A
#
# COMPACT_ATOMS: atom_id res chain seq x y z
N MET A 1 -9.07 -2.65 23.74
CA MET A 1 -8.52 -3.91 23.18
C MET A 1 -9.33 -4.30 21.95
N LEU A 2 -8.71 -4.36 20.77
CA LEU A 2 -9.35 -4.80 19.52
C LEU A 2 -8.85 -6.20 19.14
N SER A 3 -9.67 -6.98 18.43
CA SER A 3 -9.25 -8.32 17.97
C SER A 3 -8.18 -8.23 16.88
N GLU A 4 -7.29 -9.23 16.82
CA GLU A 4 -6.25 -9.29 15.78
C GLU A 4 -6.82 -9.29 14.35
N ARG A 5 -8.00 -9.89 14.14
CA ARG A 5 -8.71 -9.90 12.86
C ARG A 5 -9.04 -8.49 12.36
N VAL A 6 -9.39 -7.58 13.26
CA VAL A 6 -9.67 -6.17 12.92
C VAL A 6 -8.38 -5.42 12.56
N ASN A 7 -7.25 -5.76 13.19
CA ASN A 7 -5.97 -5.13 12.89
C ASN A 7 -5.36 -5.60 11.55
N ARG A 8 -5.85 -6.71 10.98
CA ARG A 8 -5.39 -7.26 9.69
C ARG A 8 -6.05 -6.64 8.46
N ILE A 9 -7.16 -5.91 8.64
CA ILE A 9 -7.90 -5.29 7.54
C ILE A 9 -7.54 -3.80 7.40
N MET A 10 -7.49 -3.31 6.16
CA MET A 10 -7.20 -1.91 5.90
C MET A 10 -8.48 -1.09 5.86
N LEU A 11 -8.41 0.18 6.30
CA LEU A 11 -9.50 1.12 6.04
C LEU A 11 -9.63 1.37 4.54
N SER A 12 -10.85 1.26 4.02
CA SER A 12 -11.12 1.41 2.59
C SER A 12 -10.74 2.82 2.10
N PRO A 13 -9.75 2.98 1.21
CA PRO A 13 -9.27 4.30 0.80
C PRO A 13 -10.32 5.14 0.06
N THR A 14 -11.32 4.49 -0.56
CA THR A 14 -12.48 5.12 -1.19
C THR A 14 -13.31 5.98 -0.22
N LEU A 15 -13.34 5.62 1.07
CA LEU A 15 -14.16 6.33 2.06
C LEU A 15 -13.65 7.74 2.32
N ARG A 16 -12.33 7.98 2.25
CA ARG A 16 -11.74 9.30 2.51
C ARG A 16 -12.11 10.34 1.45
N ILE A 17 -12.03 9.95 0.17
CA ILE A 17 -12.42 10.83 -0.95
C ILE A 17 -13.92 11.08 -0.93
N SER A 18 -14.71 10.03 -0.70
CA SER A 18 -16.19 10.14 -0.63
C SER A 18 -16.63 11.05 0.52
N ALA A 19 -16.03 10.92 1.71
CA ALA A 19 -16.32 11.76 2.86
C ALA A 19 -15.96 13.23 2.61
N ARG A 20 -14.80 13.49 1.99
CA ARG A 20 -14.39 14.86 1.64
C ARG A 20 -15.29 15.47 0.57
N ALA A 21 -15.67 14.71 -0.45
CA ALA A 21 -16.62 15.15 -1.47
C ALA A 21 -18.00 15.47 -0.86
N ALA A 22 -18.49 14.64 0.06
CA ALA A 22 -19.73 14.88 0.80
C ALA A 22 -19.65 16.15 1.65
N GLN A 23 -18.53 16.37 2.35
CA GLN A 23 -18.28 17.59 3.13
C GLN A 23 -18.29 18.84 2.24
N MET A 24 -17.63 18.79 1.09
CA MET A 24 -17.60 19.90 0.12
C MET A 24 -19.01 20.21 -0.41
N ARG A 25 -19.81 19.18 -0.73
CA ARG A 25 -21.23 19.36 -1.10
C ARG A 25 -22.04 19.99 0.01
N ALA A 26 -21.84 19.56 1.26
CA ALA A 26 -22.51 20.15 2.42
C ALA A 26 -22.13 21.63 2.64
N GLN A 27 -20.97 22.06 2.13
CA GLN A 27 -20.53 23.47 2.10
C GLN A 27 -21.08 24.23 0.87
N GLY A 28 -21.95 23.63 0.06
CA GLY A 28 -22.52 24.24 -1.14
C GLY A 28 -21.61 24.20 -2.37
N ILE A 29 -20.50 23.45 -2.33
CA ILE A 29 -19.60 23.30 -3.48
C ILE A 29 -20.17 22.26 -4.44
N ASP A 30 -20.29 22.61 -5.72
CA ASP A 30 -20.70 21.66 -6.77
C ASP A 30 -19.58 20.67 -7.11
N VAL A 31 -19.69 19.45 -6.57
CA VAL A 31 -18.73 18.35 -6.76
C VAL A 31 -19.30 17.29 -7.69
N VAL A 32 -18.63 17.06 -8.84
CA VAL A 32 -18.92 15.92 -9.72
C VAL A 32 -18.37 14.66 -9.08
N ASP A 33 -19.23 13.67 -8.83
CA ASP A 33 -18.85 12.46 -8.11
C ASP A 33 -18.83 11.23 -9.01
N PHE A 34 -17.64 10.80 -9.41
CA PHE A 34 -17.40 9.56 -10.13
C PHE A 34 -16.88 8.43 -9.22
N SER A 35 -16.92 8.63 -7.89
CA SER A 35 -16.44 7.64 -6.93
C SER A 35 -17.49 6.61 -6.55
N VAL A 36 -18.77 6.90 -6.77
CA VAL A 36 -19.88 6.04 -6.33
C VAL A 36 -20.19 4.96 -7.37
N GLY A 37 -20.30 3.71 -6.91
CA GLY A 37 -20.60 2.55 -7.75
C GLY A 37 -22.09 2.16 -7.73
N GLU A 38 -22.99 3.12 -7.89
CA GLU A 38 -24.45 2.94 -7.79
C GLU A 38 -25.13 3.45 -9.07
N PRO A 39 -26.04 2.68 -9.69
CA PRO A 39 -26.89 3.19 -10.76
C PRO A 39 -27.71 4.41 -10.30
N ASP A 40 -27.75 5.46 -11.11
CA ASP A 40 -28.53 6.68 -10.89
C ASP A 40 -30.02 6.53 -11.25
N PHE A 41 -30.41 5.36 -11.78
CA PHE A 41 -31.79 5.05 -12.11
C PHE A 41 -32.61 4.76 -10.84
N PRO A 42 -33.90 5.12 -10.80
CA PRO A 42 -34.78 4.63 -9.75
C PRO A 42 -34.95 3.12 -9.85
N THR A 43 -35.16 2.45 -8.71
CA THR A 43 -35.62 1.05 -8.71
C THR A 43 -36.91 0.92 -9.56
N PRO A 44 -37.04 -0.08 -10.45
CA PRO A 44 -38.25 -0.32 -11.24
C PRO A 44 -39.54 -0.33 -10.41
N GLU A 45 -40.61 0.26 -10.96
CA GLU A 45 -41.87 0.43 -10.23
C GLU A 45 -42.55 -0.90 -9.85
N ALA A 46 -42.41 -1.94 -10.67
CA ALA A 46 -42.94 -3.27 -10.35
C ALA A 46 -42.34 -3.82 -9.05
N ILE A 47 -41.03 -3.62 -8.84
CA ILE A 47 -40.31 -4.03 -7.63
C ILE A 47 -40.80 -3.23 -6.42
N LYS A 48 -40.96 -1.91 -6.56
CA LYS A 48 -41.49 -1.05 -5.48
C LYS A 48 -42.91 -1.45 -5.08
N ARG A 49 -43.79 -1.74 -6.06
CA ARG A 49 -45.17 -2.20 -5.78
C ARG A 49 -45.18 -3.56 -5.08
N ALA A 50 -44.33 -4.49 -5.50
CA ALA A 50 -44.22 -5.79 -4.84
C ALA A 50 -43.73 -5.67 -3.39
N ALA A 51 -42.78 -4.76 -3.12
CA ALA A 51 -42.34 -4.47 -1.75
C ALA A 51 -43.46 -3.87 -0.90
N LYS A 52 -44.21 -2.89 -1.44
CA LYS A 52 -45.36 -2.28 -0.76
C LYS A 52 -46.44 -3.30 -0.46
N ALA A 53 -46.84 -4.12 -1.44
CA ALA A 53 -47.80 -5.19 -1.24
C ALA A 53 -47.35 -6.21 -0.17
N ALA A 54 -46.05 -6.53 -0.10
CA ALA A 54 -45.51 -7.38 0.95
C ALA A 54 -45.57 -6.72 2.34
N LEU A 55 -45.37 -5.40 2.42
CA LEU A 55 -45.54 -4.64 3.66
C LEU A 55 -47.02 -4.56 4.08
N ASP A 56 -47.92 -4.27 3.13
CA ASP A 56 -49.37 -4.20 3.37
C ASP A 56 -49.93 -5.57 3.81
N ALA A 57 -49.31 -6.66 3.39
CA ALA A 57 -49.63 -8.03 3.79
C ALA A 57 -48.89 -8.51 5.05
N ASP A 58 -48.26 -7.61 5.80
CA ASP A 58 -47.52 -7.91 7.04
C ASP A 58 -46.39 -8.96 6.87
N PHE A 59 -45.78 -9.05 5.69
CA PHE A 59 -44.65 -9.96 5.41
C PHE A 59 -43.34 -9.41 6.00
N THR A 60 -43.34 -9.18 7.32
CA THR A 60 -42.31 -8.48 8.11
C THR A 60 -41.63 -9.37 9.15
N LYS A 61 -42.01 -10.66 9.22
CA LYS A 61 -41.46 -11.63 10.17
C LYS A 61 -40.20 -12.32 9.62
N TYR A 62 -39.55 -13.11 10.47
CA TYR A 62 -38.45 -13.97 10.06
C TYR A 62 -38.85 -14.88 8.90
N THR A 63 -37.90 -15.11 8.00
CA THR A 63 -38.04 -16.06 6.90
C THR A 63 -36.99 -17.17 7.08
N ALA A 64 -36.98 -18.16 6.19
CA ALA A 64 -35.88 -19.13 6.17
C ALA A 64 -34.54 -18.40 6.04
N ASN A 65 -33.55 -18.83 6.84
CA ASN A 65 -32.25 -18.16 6.96
C ASN A 65 -31.56 -17.97 5.61
N ASP A 66 -31.69 -18.96 4.73
CA ASP A 66 -31.10 -19.02 3.39
C ASP A 66 -32.02 -18.47 2.28
N GLY A 67 -33.17 -17.92 2.64
CA GLY A 67 -34.11 -17.25 1.74
C GLY A 67 -35.44 -17.98 1.53
N ILE A 68 -36.47 -17.23 1.13
CA ILE A 68 -37.82 -17.78 0.92
C ILE A 68 -37.82 -18.79 -0.25
N PRO A 69 -38.57 -19.91 -0.15
CA PRO A 69 -38.53 -20.96 -1.17
C PRO A 69 -38.84 -20.49 -2.60
N GLU A 70 -39.78 -19.56 -2.76
CA GLU A 70 -40.14 -18.98 -4.05
C GLU A 70 -39.00 -18.17 -4.70
N LEU A 71 -38.20 -17.45 -3.91
CA LEU A 71 -37.06 -16.69 -4.42
C LEU A 71 -35.92 -17.62 -4.82
N LYS A 72 -35.64 -18.65 -4.01
CA LYS A 72 -34.64 -19.67 -4.36
C LYS A 72 -34.99 -20.37 -5.68
N LYS A 73 -36.27 -20.74 -5.87
CA LYS A 73 -36.77 -21.29 -7.14
C LYS A 73 -36.64 -20.31 -8.29
N ALA A 74 -36.97 -19.03 -8.09
CA ALA A 74 -36.83 -18.00 -9.11
C ALA A 74 -35.36 -17.78 -9.52
N ILE A 75 -34.42 -17.83 -8.55
CA ILE A 75 -32.98 -17.78 -8.80
C ILE A 75 -32.53 -18.99 -9.62
N CYS A 76 -32.94 -20.20 -9.26
CA CYS A 76 -32.59 -21.41 -10.02
C CYS A 76 -33.08 -21.31 -11.47
N ALA A 77 -34.36 -20.93 -11.67
CA ALA A 77 -34.94 -20.75 -13.00
C ALA A 77 -34.24 -19.65 -13.81
N LYS A 78 -33.78 -18.58 -13.15
CA LYS A 78 -32.98 -17.53 -13.79
C LYS A 78 -31.62 -18.07 -14.23
N LEU A 79 -30.91 -18.80 -13.36
CA LEU A 79 -29.57 -19.34 -13.67
C LEU A 79 -29.63 -20.34 -14.83
N GLU A 80 -30.67 -21.17 -14.87
CA GLU A 80 -30.90 -22.09 -15.98
C GLU A 80 -31.21 -21.33 -17.29
N ARG A 81 -32.17 -20.39 -17.24
CA ARG A 81 -32.60 -19.62 -18.42
C ARG A 81 -31.52 -18.72 -18.99
N GLU A 82 -30.77 -18.02 -18.14
CA GLU A 82 -29.87 -16.95 -18.56
C GLU A 82 -28.39 -17.36 -18.61
N ASN A 83 -27.98 -18.31 -17.77
CA ASN A 83 -26.59 -18.73 -17.67
C ASN A 83 -26.36 -20.18 -18.13
N GLY A 84 -27.44 -20.94 -18.38
CA GLY A 84 -27.33 -22.35 -18.77
C GLY A 84 -26.83 -23.25 -17.64
N VAL A 85 -27.01 -22.87 -16.37
CA VAL A 85 -26.55 -23.64 -15.21
C VAL A 85 -27.74 -24.09 -14.37
N HIS A 86 -27.87 -25.40 -14.17
CA HIS A 86 -28.91 -25.97 -13.32
C HIS A 86 -28.44 -26.10 -11.87
N TYR A 87 -29.18 -25.50 -10.94
CA TYR A 87 -29.02 -25.67 -9.48
C TYR A 87 -30.36 -26.04 -8.84
N THR A 88 -30.32 -26.76 -7.72
CA THR A 88 -31.51 -26.98 -6.88
C THR A 88 -31.59 -25.92 -5.78
N PRO A 89 -32.78 -25.66 -5.18
CA PRO A 89 -32.92 -24.62 -4.17
C PRO A 89 -31.94 -24.75 -2.99
N ASP A 90 -31.59 -25.95 -2.54
CA ASP A 90 -30.61 -26.22 -1.48
C ASP A 90 -29.15 -25.94 -1.87
N GLU A 91 -28.88 -25.68 -3.15
CA GLU A 91 -27.59 -25.19 -3.67
C GLU A 91 -27.56 -23.66 -3.80
N VAL A 92 -28.57 -22.95 -3.27
CA VAL A 92 -28.69 -21.49 -3.31
C VAL A 92 -28.84 -20.92 -1.90
N ILE A 93 -28.22 -19.77 -1.64
CA ILE A 93 -28.42 -18.96 -0.42
C ILE A 93 -28.67 -17.50 -0.78
N VAL A 94 -29.66 -16.87 -0.14
CA VAL A 94 -29.96 -15.44 -0.23
C VAL A 94 -29.37 -14.71 0.98
N SER A 95 -28.69 -13.59 0.73
CA SER A 95 -27.90 -12.85 1.72
C SER A 95 -28.19 -11.34 1.68
N ALA A 96 -27.68 -10.61 2.68
CA ALA A 96 -27.78 -9.15 2.80
C ALA A 96 -26.87 -8.39 1.79
N GLY A 97 -27.05 -8.68 0.50
CA GLY A 97 -26.24 -8.21 -0.62
C GLY A 97 -25.10 -9.17 -0.98
N ALA A 98 -24.62 -9.08 -2.22
CA ALA A 98 -23.54 -9.93 -2.74
C ALA A 98 -22.23 -9.83 -1.91
N LYS A 99 -21.96 -8.67 -1.30
CA LYS A 99 -20.84 -8.50 -0.36
C LYS A 99 -20.94 -9.46 0.83
N ASN A 100 -22.15 -9.69 1.36
CA ASN A 100 -22.36 -10.63 2.44
C ASN A 100 -22.30 -12.08 1.94
N SER A 101 -22.77 -12.37 0.73
CA SER A 101 -22.56 -13.68 0.10
C SER A 101 -21.07 -14.03 -0.02
N LEU A 102 -20.24 -13.10 -0.57
CA LEU A 102 -18.78 -13.27 -0.63
C LEU A 102 -18.14 -13.44 0.75
N PHE A 103 -18.59 -12.67 1.74
CA PHE A 103 -18.10 -12.79 3.11
C PHE A 103 -18.44 -14.15 3.74
N ASN A 104 -19.66 -14.65 3.54
CA ASN A 104 -20.07 -15.95 4.05
C ASN A 104 -19.24 -17.07 3.40
N VAL A 105 -18.96 -16.97 2.09
CA VAL A 105 -18.07 -17.90 1.39
C VAL A 105 -16.66 -17.86 1.96
N ALA A 106 -16.09 -16.67 2.14
CA ALA A 106 -14.77 -16.51 2.74
C ALA A 106 -14.69 -17.17 4.13
N MET A 107 -15.67 -16.89 5.00
CA MET A 107 -15.74 -17.47 6.35
C MET A 107 -16.03 -18.97 6.37
N ALA A 108 -16.64 -19.52 5.32
CA ALA A 108 -16.97 -20.94 5.22
C ALA A 108 -15.85 -21.79 4.60
N VAL A 109 -14.98 -21.18 3.80
CA VAL A 109 -14.00 -21.90 2.96
C VAL A 109 -12.55 -21.61 3.35
N TYR A 110 -12.23 -20.39 3.76
CA TYR A 110 -10.83 -19.97 3.93
C TYR A 110 -10.33 -20.25 5.34
N GLU A 111 -9.14 -20.84 5.41
CA GLU A 111 -8.41 -21.09 6.65
C GLU A 111 -7.10 -20.30 6.72
N PRO A 112 -6.53 -20.09 7.92
CA PRO A 112 -5.21 -19.52 8.07
C PRO A 112 -4.15 -20.31 7.29
N GLY A 113 -3.39 -19.61 6.44
CA GLY A 113 -2.36 -20.21 5.59
C GLY A 113 -2.81 -20.54 4.15
N ASP A 114 -4.11 -20.51 3.86
CA ASP A 114 -4.61 -20.65 2.49
C ASP A 114 -4.20 -19.45 1.62
N ASP A 115 -3.78 -19.72 0.39
CA ASP A 115 -3.52 -18.70 -0.62
C ASP A 115 -4.78 -18.52 -1.50
N ILE A 116 -5.27 -17.28 -1.57
CA ILE A 116 -6.43 -16.90 -2.38
C ILE A 116 -5.97 -16.00 -3.52
N LEU A 117 -6.07 -16.50 -4.75
CA LEU A 117 -5.63 -15.81 -5.96
C LEU A 117 -6.63 -14.71 -6.35
N ILE A 118 -6.13 -13.50 -6.57
CA ILE A 118 -6.92 -12.32 -6.91
C ILE A 118 -6.25 -11.56 -8.07
N PRO A 119 -6.83 -11.57 -9.29
CA PRO A 119 -6.33 -10.76 -10.40
C PRO A 119 -6.42 -9.26 -10.08
N ALA A 120 -5.34 -8.52 -10.30
CA ALA A 120 -5.29 -7.07 -10.13
C ALA A 120 -5.35 -6.37 -11.51
N PRO A 121 -6.15 -5.31 -11.69
CA PRO A 121 -6.90 -4.58 -10.67
C PRO A 121 -8.14 -5.32 -10.14
N TYR A 122 -8.39 -5.25 -8.83
CA TYR A 122 -9.46 -5.98 -8.13
C TYR A 122 -10.44 -5.07 -7.40
N TRP A 123 -11.63 -5.56 -7.04
CA TRP A 123 -12.52 -4.83 -6.13
C TRP A 123 -11.96 -4.81 -4.71
N VAL A 124 -11.94 -3.61 -4.10
CA VAL A 124 -11.25 -3.28 -2.85
C VAL A 124 -11.56 -4.20 -1.65
N SER A 125 -12.70 -4.89 -1.64
CA SER A 125 -13.10 -5.73 -0.50
C SER A 125 -12.59 -7.17 -0.59
N TYR A 126 -12.22 -7.69 -1.77
CA TYR A 126 -11.75 -9.08 -1.85
C TYR A 126 -10.54 -9.35 -0.96
N PRO A 127 -9.47 -8.52 -0.96
CA PRO A 127 -8.29 -8.83 -0.18
C PRO A 127 -8.53 -8.76 1.33
N ASP A 128 -9.37 -7.83 1.79
CA ASP A 128 -9.67 -7.69 3.22
C ASP A 128 -10.61 -8.79 3.72
N GLN A 129 -11.52 -9.31 2.87
CA GLN A 129 -12.30 -10.52 3.19
C GLN A 129 -11.42 -11.77 3.29
N VAL A 130 -10.31 -11.83 2.55
CA VAL A 130 -9.31 -12.91 2.72
C VAL A 130 -8.55 -12.72 4.04
N ARG A 131 -8.05 -11.51 4.31
CA ARG A 131 -7.24 -11.21 5.51
C ARG A 131 -7.99 -11.41 6.82
N ILE A 132 -9.29 -11.10 6.87
CA ILE A 132 -10.09 -11.25 8.11
C ILE A 132 -10.26 -12.72 8.52
N CYS A 133 -10.20 -13.64 7.56
CA CYS A 133 -10.19 -15.09 7.78
C CYS A 133 -8.79 -15.62 8.16
N GLY A 134 -7.75 -14.79 8.06
CA GLY A 134 -6.36 -15.18 8.30
C GLY A 134 -5.67 -15.85 7.11
N ALA A 135 -6.33 -15.94 5.97
CA ALA A 135 -5.77 -16.40 4.70
C ALA A 135 -4.94 -15.29 4.02
N ASN A 136 -4.18 -15.68 2.99
CA ASN A 136 -3.25 -14.81 2.26
C ASN A 136 -3.85 -14.39 0.90
N PRO A 137 -4.09 -13.09 0.66
CA PRO A 137 -4.43 -12.63 -0.68
C PRO A 137 -3.18 -12.61 -1.57
N VAL A 138 -3.17 -13.42 -2.63
CA VAL A 138 -2.09 -13.48 -3.62
C VAL A 138 -2.54 -12.76 -4.89
N PHE A 139 -1.87 -11.65 -5.21
CA PHE A 139 -2.26 -10.81 -6.34
C PHE A 139 -1.62 -11.26 -7.64
N ILE A 140 -2.41 -11.33 -8.71
CA ILE A 140 -1.93 -11.63 -10.07
C ILE A 140 -2.07 -10.36 -10.93
N PRO A 141 -0.98 -9.62 -11.22
CA PRO A 141 -1.06 -8.40 -12.01
C PRO A 141 -1.49 -8.67 -13.46
N THR A 142 -2.52 -7.97 -13.92
CA THR A 142 -2.96 -7.94 -15.32
C THR A 142 -2.58 -6.61 -15.96
N ARG A 143 -2.69 -6.53 -17.30
CA ARG A 143 -2.20 -5.38 -18.07
C ARG A 143 -3.31 -4.74 -18.89
N GLU A 144 -3.24 -3.42 -19.06
CA GLU A 144 -4.19 -2.65 -19.90
C GLU A 144 -4.17 -3.12 -21.36
N GLU A 145 -2.99 -3.47 -21.89
CA GLU A 145 -2.79 -3.99 -23.26
C GLU A 145 -3.55 -5.31 -23.51
N ASP A 146 -3.74 -6.11 -22.46
CA ASP A 146 -4.49 -7.37 -22.50
C ASP A 146 -5.97 -7.17 -22.08
N GLY A 147 -6.43 -5.92 -21.93
CA GLY A 147 -7.78 -5.57 -21.48
C GLY A 147 -8.03 -5.89 -20.00
N PHE A 148 -6.97 -5.96 -19.19
CA PHE A 148 -6.98 -6.36 -17.77
C PHE A 148 -7.54 -7.77 -17.49
N LYS A 149 -7.40 -8.67 -18.46
CA LYS A 149 -7.80 -10.08 -18.32
C LYS A 149 -6.67 -10.89 -17.70
N LEU A 150 -7.03 -11.83 -16.82
CA LEU A 150 -6.14 -12.86 -16.30
C LEU A 150 -5.80 -13.83 -17.43
N ARG A 151 -4.50 -14.04 -17.70
CA ARG A 151 -4.08 -15.05 -18.68
C ARG A 151 -3.86 -16.41 -18.00
N PRO A 152 -4.16 -17.53 -18.68
CA PRO A 152 -3.95 -18.87 -18.14
C PRO A 152 -2.51 -19.11 -17.68
N ARG A 153 -1.52 -18.56 -18.39
CA ARG A 153 -0.10 -18.66 -18.00
C ARG A 153 0.21 -17.99 -16.66
N GLU A 154 -0.44 -16.86 -16.38
CA GLU A 154 -0.25 -16.09 -15.14
C GLU A 154 -0.97 -16.78 -13.99
N LEU A 155 -2.15 -17.35 -14.25
CA LEU A 155 -2.85 -18.19 -13.30
C LEU A 155 -2.00 -19.41 -12.93
N ALA A 156 -1.52 -20.18 -13.91
CA ALA A 156 -0.70 -21.36 -13.66
C ALA A 156 0.58 -21.05 -12.85
N ALA A 157 1.23 -19.92 -13.13
CA ALA A 157 2.44 -19.51 -12.42
C ALA A 157 2.19 -19.05 -10.97
N ALA A 158 0.97 -18.62 -10.64
CA ALA A 158 0.61 -18.16 -9.31
C ALA A 158 0.18 -19.29 -8.36
N ILE A 159 -0.07 -20.50 -8.88
CA ILE A 159 -0.57 -21.63 -8.09
C ILE A 159 0.55 -22.23 -7.25
N THR A 160 0.24 -22.42 -5.98
CA THR A 160 1.08 -23.04 -4.94
C THR A 160 0.35 -24.24 -4.32
N PRO A 161 1.03 -25.11 -3.57
CA PRO A 161 0.35 -26.17 -2.80
C PRO A 161 -0.68 -25.65 -1.77
N ASN A 162 -0.60 -24.37 -1.38
CA ASN A 162 -1.54 -23.73 -0.46
C ASN A 162 -2.70 -23.02 -1.18
N THR A 163 -2.71 -23.03 -2.53
CA THR A 163 -3.74 -22.34 -3.29
C THR A 163 -5.09 -23.00 -3.10
N LYS A 164 -6.02 -22.26 -2.49
CA LYS A 164 -7.36 -22.75 -2.16
C LYS A 164 -8.41 -22.31 -3.16
N ALA A 165 -8.36 -21.03 -3.56
CA ALA A 165 -9.38 -20.46 -4.42
C ALA A 165 -8.85 -19.35 -5.34
N LEU A 166 -9.56 -19.14 -6.45
CA LEU A 166 -9.44 -18.01 -7.37
C LEU A 166 -10.69 -17.14 -7.27
N VAL A 167 -10.52 -15.85 -7.00
CA VAL A 167 -11.61 -14.87 -7.14
C VAL A 167 -11.62 -14.34 -8.56
N LEU A 168 -12.71 -14.60 -9.30
CA LEU A 168 -12.87 -14.16 -10.68
C LEU A 168 -14.10 -13.24 -10.78
N ASN A 169 -13.88 -11.95 -11.07
CA ASN A 169 -14.95 -10.97 -11.25
C ASN A 169 -15.01 -10.48 -12.69
N TYR A 170 -16.13 -10.75 -13.36
CA TYR A 170 -16.32 -10.47 -14.78
C TYR A 170 -17.83 -10.33 -15.10
N PRO A 171 -18.29 -9.19 -15.66
CA PRO A 171 -17.55 -7.96 -15.89
C PRO A 171 -16.91 -7.39 -14.62
N CYS A 172 -15.65 -6.97 -14.73
CA CYS A 172 -14.83 -6.63 -13.57
C CYS A 172 -15.10 -5.21 -13.03
N ASN A 173 -15.14 -5.05 -11.70
CA ASN A 173 -14.88 -3.79 -11.02
C ASN A 173 -13.43 -3.82 -10.50
N PRO A 174 -12.52 -2.96 -10.99
CA PRO A 174 -12.81 -1.65 -11.58
C PRO A 174 -12.70 -1.53 -13.11
N THR A 175 -12.30 -2.58 -13.84
CA THR A 175 -11.79 -2.44 -15.22
C THR A 175 -12.84 -2.60 -16.31
N GLY A 176 -13.99 -3.20 -15.99
CA GLY A 176 -15.00 -3.63 -16.94
C GLY A 176 -14.61 -4.86 -17.77
N ALA A 177 -13.47 -5.50 -17.46
CA ALA A 177 -12.96 -6.66 -18.18
C ALA A 177 -13.98 -7.81 -18.24
N TRP A 178 -14.10 -8.43 -19.41
CA TRP A 178 -14.99 -9.55 -19.73
C TRP A 178 -14.18 -10.65 -20.41
N TYR A 179 -14.58 -11.90 -20.21
CA TYR A 179 -13.94 -13.07 -20.81
C TYR A 179 -14.88 -13.73 -21.81
N SER A 180 -14.33 -14.10 -22.95
CA SER A 180 -14.99 -14.99 -23.90
C SER A 180 -15.14 -16.40 -23.33
N ARG A 181 -15.98 -17.22 -23.98
CA ARG A 181 -16.19 -18.61 -23.59
C ARG A 181 -14.88 -19.39 -23.63
N GLU A 182 -14.10 -19.18 -24.69
CA GLU A 182 -12.82 -19.86 -24.93
C GLU A 182 -11.79 -19.50 -23.85
N GLU A 183 -11.71 -18.22 -23.48
CA GLU A 183 -10.81 -17.77 -22.39
C GLU A 183 -11.20 -18.34 -21.03
N LEU A 184 -12.51 -18.45 -20.75
CA LEU A 184 -13.00 -19.08 -19.53
C LEU A 184 -12.77 -20.60 -19.53
N GLU A 185 -12.83 -21.27 -20.68
CA GLU A 185 -12.52 -22.70 -20.80
C GLU A 185 -11.05 -22.99 -20.44
N GLU A 186 -10.12 -22.12 -20.86
CA GLU A 186 -8.70 -22.25 -20.50
C GLU A 186 -8.46 -22.05 -19.00
N ILE A 187 -9.13 -21.07 -18.38
CA ILE A 187 -9.07 -20.84 -16.92
C ILE A 187 -9.70 -22.03 -16.18
N ALA A 188 -10.89 -22.48 -16.60
CA ALA A 188 -11.60 -23.61 -16.01
C ALA A 188 -10.78 -24.90 -16.06
N ALA A 189 -10.10 -25.17 -17.18
CA ALA A 189 -9.24 -26.34 -17.33
C ALA A 189 -8.11 -26.37 -16.30
N ILE A 190 -7.51 -25.21 -15.98
CA ILE A 190 -6.50 -25.10 -14.92
C ILE A 190 -7.14 -25.34 -13.55
N CYS A 191 -8.25 -24.66 -13.23
CA CYS A 191 -8.91 -24.84 -11.94
C CYS A 191 -9.37 -26.28 -11.69
N VAL A 192 -9.87 -26.98 -12.71
CA VAL A 192 -10.25 -28.39 -12.62
C VAL A 192 -9.02 -29.27 -12.41
N ARG A 193 -7.94 -29.05 -13.15
CA ARG A 193 -6.71 -29.86 -13.02
C ARG A 193 -6.09 -29.71 -11.63
N GLU A 194 -6.04 -28.50 -11.11
CA GLU A 194 -5.39 -28.17 -9.82
C GLU A 194 -6.36 -28.24 -8.62
N GLN A 195 -7.64 -28.59 -8.84
CA GLN A 195 -8.69 -28.64 -7.82
C GLN A 195 -8.90 -27.32 -7.06
N ILE A 196 -8.82 -26.20 -7.76
CA ILE A 196 -8.96 -24.85 -7.20
C ILE A 196 -10.43 -24.41 -7.27
N LEU A 197 -10.96 -23.94 -6.14
CA LEU A 197 -12.31 -23.37 -6.08
C LEU A 197 -12.36 -22.00 -6.78
N VAL A 198 -13.34 -21.77 -7.64
CA VAL A 198 -13.59 -20.46 -8.28
C VAL A 198 -14.71 -19.73 -7.54
N ILE A 199 -14.41 -18.55 -7.02
CA ILE A 199 -15.41 -17.61 -6.52
C ILE A 199 -15.75 -16.67 -7.68
N ALA A 200 -16.82 -16.99 -8.40
CA ALA A 200 -17.23 -16.25 -9.59
C ALA A 200 -18.19 -15.11 -9.20
N ASP A 201 -17.68 -13.88 -9.10
CA ASP A 201 -18.50 -12.69 -8.87
C ASP A 201 -19.04 -12.17 -10.21
N GLU A 202 -20.29 -12.53 -10.49
CA GLU A 202 -21.00 -12.28 -11.76
C GLU A 202 -22.05 -11.15 -11.61
N ILE A 203 -21.92 -10.30 -10.58
CA ILE A 203 -22.89 -9.25 -10.25
C ILE A 203 -23.18 -8.24 -11.39
N TYR A 204 -22.31 -8.14 -12.38
CA TYR A 204 -22.43 -7.24 -13.53
C TYR A 204 -22.86 -7.96 -14.82
N GLU A 205 -23.29 -9.23 -14.78
CA GLU A 205 -23.58 -10.05 -15.98
C GLU A 205 -24.53 -9.38 -16.99
N LYS A 206 -25.53 -8.62 -16.51
CA LYS A 206 -26.55 -7.97 -17.36
C LYS A 206 -26.06 -6.64 -17.95
N LEU A 207 -24.89 -6.15 -17.54
CA LEU A 207 -24.30 -4.90 -17.98
C LEU A 207 -23.13 -5.18 -18.93
N LEU A 208 -23.46 -5.71 -20.10
CA LEU A 208 -22.55 -5.95 -21.22
C LEU A 208 -22.90 -5.05 -22.41
N TYR A 209 -21.89 -4.76 -23.21
CA TYR A 209 -21.96 -3.82 -24.34
C TYR A 209 -21.46 -4.46 -25.62
N ASP A 210 -21.61 -3.75 -26.74
CA ASP A 210 -21.08 -4.13 -28.06
C ASP A 210 -21.57 -5.53 -28.54
N GLY A 211 -22.79 -5.91 -28.14
CA GLY A 211 -23.39 -7.21 -28.46
C GLY A 211 -22.67 -8.41 -27.82
N LYS A 212 -21.79 -8.19 -26.84
CA LYS A 212 -21.11 -9.26 -26.10
C LYS A 212 -22.12 -10.10 -25.32
N ARG A 213 -21.88 -11.41 -25.27
CA ARG A 213 -22.69 -12.36 -24.51
C ARG A 213 -21.99 -12.76 -23.22
N PHE A 214 -22.74 -12.86 -22.15
CA PHE A 214 -22.22 -13.37 -20.90
C PHE A 214 -22.09 -14.89 -20.94
N THR A 215 -21.06 -15.44 -20.33
CA THR A 215 -20.89 -16.88 -20.12
C THR A 215 -20.51 -17.08 -18.67
N SER A 216 -21.30 -17.83 -17.90
CA SER A 216 -20.88 -18.20 -16.54
C SER A 216 -19.86 -19.34 -16.62
N ILE A 217 -18.76 -19.26 -15.87
CA ILE A 217 -17.76 -20.32 -15.82
C ILE A 217 -18.34 -21.65 -15.32
N ALA A 218 -19.37 -21.60 -14.47
CA ALA A 218 -20.10 -22.79 -14.00
C ALA A 218 -20.89 -23.50 -15.11
N SER A 219 -21.14 -22.84 -16.24
CA SER A 219 -21.84 -23.44 -17.40
C SER A 219 -20.94 -24.27 -18.31
N LEU A 220 -19.62 -24.21 -18.13
CA LEU A 220 -18.66 -24.84 -19.03
C LEU A 220 -18.50 -26.35 -18.82
N GLY A 221 -19.09 -26.90 -17.75
CA GLY A 221 -19.15 -28.34 -17.52
C GLY A 221 -19.35 -28.70 -16.06
N GLU A 222 -19.75 -29.95 -15.81
CA GLU A 222 -20.08 -30.42 -14.47
C GLU A 222 -18.87 -30.43 -13.51
N GLN A 223 -17.66 -30.65 -14.03
CA GLN A 223 -16.43 -30.63 -13.21
C GLN A 223 -16.14 -29.24 -12.65
N ILE A 224 -16.15 -28.20 -13.49
CA ILE A 224 -15.91 -26.83 -13.03
C ILE A 224 -17.08 -26.28 -12.22
N LYS A 225 -18.32 -26.67 -12.53
CA LYS A 225 -19.51 -26.32 -11.73
C LYS A 225 -19.36 -26.76 -10.27
N LYS A 226 -18.86 -27.98 -10.03
CA LYS A 226 -18.58 -28.50 -8.67
C LYS A 226 -17.46 -27.74 -7.94
N LEU A 227 -16.63 -27.01 -8.68
CA LEU A 227 -15.57 -26.15 -8.16
C LEU A 227 -15.92 -24.67 -8.26
N THR A 228 -17.19 -24.29 -8.43
CA THR A 228 -17.57 -22.89 -8.57
C THR A 228 -18.62 -22.49 -7.53
N VAL A 229 -18.35 -21.42 -6.79
CA VAL A 229 -19.38 -20.67 -6.08
C VAL A 229 -19.65 -19.39 -6.84
N LEU A 230 -20.81 -19.34 -7.50
CA LEU A 230 -21.30 -18.17 -8.20
C LEU A 230 -21.89 -17.20 -7.19
N VAL A 231 -21.52 -15.93 -7.28
CA VAL A 231 -22.05 -14.83 -6.46
C VAL A 231 -22.65 -13.77 -7.39
N ASN A 232 -23.90 -13.41 -7.13
CA ASN A 232 -24.64 -12.44 -7.94
C ASN A 232 -25.71 -11.75 -7.06
N GLY A 233 -26.58 -10.91 -7.64
CA GLY A 233 -27.55 -10.16 -6.86
C GLY A 233 -28.28 -9.07 -7.65
N PHE A 234 -28.94 -8.20 -6.90
CA PHE A 234 -29.95 -7.30 -7.46
C PHE A 234 -29.47 -5.85 -7.59
N SER A 235 -28.37 -5.52 -6.91
CA SER A 235 -27.93 -4.14 -6.72
C SER A 235 -27.63 -3.40 -8.02
N LYS A 236 -27.07 -4.09 -9.03
CA LYS A 236 -26.53 -3.45 -10.24
C LYS A 236 -27.50 -3.52 -11.40
N ALA A 237 -28.03 -4.71 -11.69
CA ALA A 237 -28.97 -4.92 -12.78
C ALA A 237 -30.30 -4.19 -12.54
N PHE A 238 -30.82 -4.16 -11.31
CA PHE A 238 -32.17 -3.67 -11.01
C PHE A 238 -32.20 -2.32 -10.27
N SER A 239 -31.05 -1.64 -10.15
CA SER A 239 -30.90 -0.44 -9.31
C SER A 239 -31.45 -0.63 -7.90
N MET A 240 -30.97 -1.68 -7.22
CA MET A 240 -31.39 -2.08 -5.86
C MET A 240 -30.24 -2.05 -4.85
N THR A 241 -29.32 -1.09 -4.94
CA THR A 241 -28.14 -1.02 -4.04
C THR A 241 -28.52 -0.92 -2.57
N GLY A 242 -29.43 -0.01 -2.22
CA GLY A 242 -29.91 0.25 -0.86
C GLY A 242 -30.82 -0.84 -0.28
N TRP A 243 -31.34 -1.74 -1.11
CA TRP A 243 -32.21 -2.85 -0.70
C TRP A 243 -31.44 -4.01 -0.06
N ARG A 244 -30.12 -4.06 -0.28
CA ARG A 244 -29.20 -5.04 0.31
C ARG A 244 -29.59 -6.49 0.05
N LEU A 245 -29.78 -6.86 -1.22
CA LEU A 245 -30.09 -8.25 -1.60
C LEU A 245 -29.09 -8.84 -2.62
N GLY A 246 -28.59 -10.04 -2.32
CA GLY A 246 -27.73 -10.83 -3.20
C GLY A 246 -27.88 -12.31 -2.90
N TYR A 247 -27.22 -13.14 -3.69
CA TYR A 247 -27.27 -14.59 -3.54
C TYR A 247 -25.94 -15.23 -3.95
N ALA A 248 -25.72 -16.45 -3.45
CA ALA A 248 -24.70 -17.36 -3.96
C ALA A 248 -25.33 -18.70 -4.37
N ALA A 249 -24.76 -19.34 -5.39
CA ALA A 249 -25.11 -20.67 -5.84
C ALA A 249 -23.85 -21.51 -6.04
N GLY A 250 -23.84 -22.76 -5.60
CA GLY A 250 -22.63 -23.59 -5.65
C GLY A 250 -22.81 -24.94 -4.97
N PRO A 251 -21.71 -25.67 -4.69
CA PRO A 251 -21.78 -26.97 -4.03
C PRO A 251 -22.59 -26.92 -2.74
N ARG A 252 -23.55 -27.83 -2.60
CA ARG A 252 -24.47 -27.92 -1.45
C ARG A 252 -23.75 -27.78 -0.10
N GLU A 253 -22.61 -28.43 0.06
CA GLU A 253 -21.83 -28.42 1.31
C GLU A 253 -21.32 -27.02 1.66
N ILE A 254 -20.78 -26.29 0.68
CA ILE A 254 -20.31 -24.91 0.87
C ILE A 254 -21.49 -23.98 1.16
N ILE A 255 -22.61 -24.14 0.44
CA ILE A 255 -23.81 -23.32 0.64
C ILE A 255 -24.43 -23.57 2.02
N ALA A 256 -24.46 -24.81 2.49
CA ALA A 256 -24.90 -25.16 3.83
C ALA A 256 -23.99 -24.54 4.91
N ALA A 257 -22.66 -24.55 4.70
CA ALA A 257 -21.71 -23.89 5.58
C ALA A 257 -21.91 -22.35 5.59
N CYS A 258 -22.14 -21.74 4.43
CA CYS A 258 -22.49 -20.32 4.32
C CYS A 258 -23.77 -19.98 5.10
N SER A 259 -24.79 -20.85 5.04
CA SER A 259 -26.04 -20.69 5.80
C SER A 259 -25.77 -20.72 7.32
N LYS A 260 -24.90 -21.62 7.78
CA LYS A 260 -24.46 -21.70 9.19
C LYS A 260 -23.72 -20.44 9.64
N VAL A 261 -22.86 -19.86 8.80
CA VAL A 261 -22.23 -18.57 9.10
C VAL A 261 -23.29 -17.46 9.18
N GLN A 262 -24.20 -17.42 8.21
CA GLN A 262 -25.23 -16.38 8.11
C GLN A 262 -26.20 -16.39 9.30
N SER A 263 -26.54 -17.57 9.84
CA SER A 263 -27.45 -17.68 10.99
C SER A 263 -26.91 -17.03 12.26
N HIS A 264 -25.59 -16.85 12.37
CA HIS A 264 -24.94 -16.19 13.49
C HIS A 264 -24.49 -14.75 13.19
N ASN A 265 -24.67 -14.28 11.96
CA ASN A 265 -24.25 -12.95 11.52
C ASN A 265 -25.47 -12.02 11.32
N THR A 266 -26.39 -12.42 10.45
CA THR A 266 -27.52 -11.56 10.04
C THR A 266 -28.88 -12.21 10.19
N SER A 267 -28.95 -13.54 10.36
CA SER A 267 -30.16 -14.32 10.05
C SER A 267 -30.57 -14.12 8.58
N ASN A 268 -31.87 -14.21 8.25
CA ASN A 268 -32.36 -14.03 6.88
C ASN A 268 -32.19 -12.60 6.34
N ALA A 269 -32.03 -12.48 5.02
CA ALA A 269 -32.16 -11.19 4.34
C ALA A 269 -33.59 -10.60 4.51
N THR A 270 -33.74 -9.29 4.40
CA THR A 270 -35.01 -8.58 4.68
C THR A 270 -36.21 -9.18 3.93
N SER A 271 -37.25 -9.57 4.67
CA SER A 271 -38.36 -10.42 4.17
C SER A 271 -39.13 -9.82 2.98
N PHE A 272 -39.63 -8.59 3.10
CA PHE A 272 -40.39 -7.93 2.03
C PHE A 272 -39.52 -7.58 0.81
N VAL A 273 -38.20 -7.45 0.99
CA VAL A 273 -37.25 -7.25 -0.12
C VAL A 273 -37.12 -8.53 -0.95
N GLN A 274 -37.15 -9.71 -0.30
CA GLN A 274 -37.13 -10.98 -1.02
C GLN A 274 -38.37 -11.16 -1.91
N LYS A 275 -39.55 -10.72 -1.47
CA LYS A 275 -40.78 -10.68 -2.31
C LYS A 275 -40.61 -9.78 -3.54
N ALA A 276 -40.03 -8.59 -3.34
CA ALA A 276 -39.74 -7.66 -4.42
C ALA A 276 -38.75 -8.25 -5.44
N ALA A 277 -37.78 -9.03 -4.99
CA ALA A 277 -36.79 -9.67 -5.84
C ALA A 277 -37.35 -10.80 -6.72
N VAL A 278 -38.35 -11.54 -6.25
CA VAL A 278 -39.10 -12.50 -7.09
C VAL A 278 -39.70 -11.76 -8.30
N THR A 279 -40.27 -10.58 -8.07
CA THR A 279 -40.83 -9.73 -9.14
C THR A 279 -39.74 -9.20 -10.06
N ALA A 280 -38.59 -8.79 -9.51
CA ALA A 280 -37.45 -8.32 -10.30
C ALA A 280 -37.00 -9.35 -11.34
N LEU A 281 -36.83 -10.62 -10.95
CA LEU A 281 -36.41 -11.71 -11.84
C LEU A 281 -37.44 -12.10 -12.90
N ALA A 282 -38.72 -11.78 -12.67
CA ALA A 282 -39.82 -12.22 -13.50
C ALA A 282 -40.34 -11.13 -14.47
N GLN A 283 -40.20 -9.85 -14.13
CA GLN A 283 -40.95 -8.77 -14.80
C GLN A 283 -40.12 -7.57 -15.25
N CYS A 284 -38.81 -7.51 -14.98
CA CYS A 284 -38.03 -6.28 -15.16
C CYS A 284 -36.98 -6.33 -16.28
N ASP A 285 -37.00 -7.32 -17.18
CA ASP A 285 -35.99 -7.44 -18.25
C ASP A 285 -35.94 -6.21 -19.17
N MET A 286 -37.10 -5.61 -19.46
CA MET A 286 -37.17 -4.41 -20.31
C MET A 286 -36.53 -3.18 -19.63
N GLU A 287 -36.75 -2.99 -18.33
CA GLU A 287 -36.11 -1.92 -17.56
C GLU A 287 -34.60 -2.12 -17.46
N VAL A 288 -34.14 -3.36 -17.29
CA VAL A 288 -32.72 -3.69 -17.28
C VAL A 288 -32.07 -3.39 -18.63
N GLU A 289 -32.70 -3.77 -19.74
CA GLU A 289 -32.17 -3.48 -21.08
C GLU A 289 -32.11 -1.97 -21.37
N ARG A 290 -33.11 -1.20 -20.93
CA ARG A 290 -33.06 0.27 -21.03
C ARG A 290 -31.88 0.87 -20.26
N MET A 291 -31.64 0.39 -19.04
CA MET A 291 -30.47 0.82 -18.25
C MET A 291 -29.17 0.43 -18.93
N ARG A 292 -29.06 -0.79 -19.47
CA ARG A 292 -27.88 -1.27 -20.20
C ARG A 292 -27.56 -0.38 -21.40
N GLN A 293 -28.55 -0.05 -22.23
CA GLN A 293 -28.38 0.83 -23.40
C GLN A 293 -27.91 2.23 -23.02
N GLU A 294 -28.48 2.80 -21.96
CA GLU A 294 -28.06 4.13 -21.49
C GLU A 294 -26.65 4.10 -20.89
N PHE A 295 -26.28 3.04 -20.16
CA PHE A 295 -24.89 2.87 -19.72
C PHE A 295 -23.92 2.69 -20.89
N GLU A 296 -24.30 1.99 -21.95
CA GLU A 296 -23.49 1.83 -23.16
C GLU A 296 -23.21 3.19 -23.82
N ARG A 297 -24.25 4.03 -23.93
CA ARG A 297 -24.14 5.41 -24.41
C ARG A 297 -23.20 6.24 -23.53
N ARG A 298 -23.35 6.16 -22.21
CA ARG A 298 -22.52 6.87 -21.22
C ARG A 298 -21.07 6.42 -21.25
N ARG A 299 -20.82 5.12 -21.34
CA ARG A 299 -19.48 4.53 -21.52
C ARG A 299 -18.80 5.12 -22.74
N ASN A 300 -19.48 5.10 -23.90
CA ASN A 300 -18.93 5.61 -25.16
C ASN A 300 -18.57 7.11 -25.02
N ALA A 301 -19.45 7.88 -24.38
CA ALA A 301 -19.23 9.30 -24.10
C ALA A 301 -18.04 9.57 -23.18
N VAL A 302 -17.88 8.80 -22.09
CA VAL A 302 -16.75 8.94 -21.15
C VAL A 302 -15.44 8.53 -21.79
N VAL A 303 -15.38 7.35 -22.43
CA VAL A 303 -14.14 6.86 -23.05
C VAL A 303 -13.67 7.80 -24.15
N TYR A 304 -14.58 8.26 -25.01
CA TYR A 304 -14.26 9.24 -26.06
C TYR A 304 -13.63 10.52 -25.47
N ARG A 305 -14.24 11.09 -24.43
CA ARG A 305 -13.76 12.33 -23.81
C ARG A 305 -12.44 12.16 -23.07
N LEU A 306 -12.25 11.06 -22.35
CA LEU A 306 -11.00 10.78 -21.66
C LEU A 306 -9.85 10.55 -22.64
N ARG A 307 -10.08 9.83 -23.74
CA ARG A 307 -9.06 9.62 -24.79
C ARG A 307 -8.70 10.90 -25.56
N ALA A 308 -9.55 11.91 -25.54
CA ALA A 308 -9.25 13.22 -26.11
C ALA A 308 -8.27 14.05 -25.25
N ILE A 309 -8.02 13.64 -24.00
CA ILE A 309 -7.07 14.30 -23.10
C ILE A 309 -5.64 13.80 -23.42
N PRO A 310 -4.68 14.69 -23.75
CA PRO A 310 -3.32 14.28 -24.10
C PRO A 310 -2.65 13.44 -23.02
N GLY A 311 -2.10 12.27 -23.39
CA GLY A 311 -1.39 11.40 -22.44
C GLY A 311 -2.29 10.51 -21.58
N ILE A 312 -3.61 10.51 -21.78
CA ILE A 312 -4.51 9.50 -21.21
C ILE A 312 -4.74 8.39 -22.23
N SER A 313 -4.41 7.14 -21.86
CA SER A 313 -5.02 5.96 -22.47
C SER A 313 -6.18 5.48 -21.61
N CYS A 314 -7.15 4.82 -22.23
CA CYS A 314 -8.28 4.25 -21.51
C CYS A 314 -8.84 3.09 -22.32
N ALA A 315 -8.72 1.87 -21.80
CA ALA A 315 -9.36 0.70 -22.40
C ALA A 315 -10.88 0.89 -22.51
N GLN A 316 -11.48 0.38 -23.59
CA GLN A 316 -12.94 0.39 -23.75
C GLN A 316 -13.51 -0.79 -22.95
N PRO A 317 -14.25 -0.57 -21.84
CA PRO A 317 -14.74 -1.67 -21.02
C PRO A 317 -15.90 -2.39 -21.74
N PRO A 318 -15.86 -3.72 -21.92
CA PRO A 318 -16.99 -4.47 -22.49
C PRO A 318 -18.20 -4.60 -21.55
N GLY A 319 -18.04 -4.33 -20.26
CA GLY A 319 -19.14 -4.37 -19.29
C GLY A 319 -18.89 -3.59 -18.00
N ALA A 320 -19.81 -3.75 -17.04
CA ALA A 320 -19.93 -2.94 -15.83
C ALA A 320 -20.04 -1.42 -16.14
N PHE A 321 -20.05 -0.55 -15.12
CA PHE A 321 -20.15 0.90 -15.34
C PHE A 321 -18.91 1.69 -14.90
N TYR A 322 -17.73 1.11 -15.12
CA TYR A 322 -16.45 1.70 -14.74
C TYR A 322 -15.49 1.79 -15.93
N VAL A 323 -14.67 2.84 -15.94
CA VAL A 323 -13.48 2.93 -16.78
C VAL A 323 -12.24 3.14 -15.91
N MET A 324 -11.10 2.69 -16.41
CA MET A 324 -9.79 2.82 -15.77
C MET A 324 -8.82 3.56 -16.70
N PRO A 325 -8.95 4.90 -16.85
CA PRO A 325 -7.95 5.68 -17.57
C PRO A 325 -6.57 5.56 -16.92
N ASN A 326 -5.56 5.34 -17.76
CA ASN A 326 -4.16 5.46 -17.42
C ASN A 326 -3.77 6.92 -17.38
N VAL A 327 -3.21 7.34 -16.25
CA VAL A 327 -2.84 8.73 -15.94
C VAL A 327 -1.35 8.87 -15.66
N SER A 328 -0.55 7.85 -16.00
CA SER A 328 0.90 7.82 -15.75
C SER A 328 1.61 9.07 -16.31
N ALA A 329 1.17 9.62 -17.44
CA ALA A 329 1.72 10.84 -18.04
C ALA A 329 1.53 12.12 -17.20
N TYR A 330 0.70 12.07 -16.15
CA TYR A 330 0.43 13.17 -15.23
C TYR A 330 0.99 12.93 -13.83
N LEU A 331 1.52 11.73 -13.59
CA LEU A 331 2.36 11.47 -12.43
C LEU A 331 3.70 12.18 -12.64
N ASP A 332 4.33 12.60 -11.55
CA ASP A 332 5.55 13.41 -11.52
C ASP A 332 5.42 14.85 -12.05
N LYS A 333 4.19 15.36 -12.27
CA LYS A 333 3.93 16.79 -12.53
C LYS A 333 3.69 17.59 -11.25
N GLU A 334 3.54 18.91 -11.34
CA GLU A 334 3.19 19.75 -10.19
C GLU A 334 2.05 20.74 -10.47
N PHE A 335 1.41 21.19 -9.40
CA PHE A 335 0.45 22.29 -9.43
C PHE A 335 0.76 23.27 -8.30
N GLY A 336 1.04 24.54 -8.63
CA GLY A 336 1.38 25.54 -7.62
C GLY A 336 2.58 25.16 -6.74
N GLY A 337 3.54 24.39 -7.28
CA GLY A 337 4.70 23.86 -6.56
C GLY A 337 4.43 22.59 -5.72
N ALA A 338 3.20 22.07 -5.71
CA ALA A 338 2.86 20.80 -5.06
C ALA A 338 2.98 19.63 -6.06
N PRO A 339 3.83 18.62 -5.81
CA PRO A 339 4.04 17.52 -6.74
C PRO A 339 2.91 16.47 -6.69
N ILE A 340 2.54 15.96 -7.86
CA ILE A 340 1.58 14.87 -8.08
C ILE A 340 2.35 13.56 -8.23
N ARG A 341 2.57 12.85 -7.12
CA ARG A 341 3.51 11.72 -7.06
C ARG A 341 2.90 10.34 -7.32
N ASN A 342 1.58 10.23 -7.15
CA ASN A 342 0.86 8.97 -7.24
C ASN A 342 -0.64 9.24 -7.48
N THR A 343 -1.41 8.16 -7.65
CA THR A 343 -2.84 8.27 -7.99
C THR A 343 -3.66 8.87 -6.84
N TYR A 344 -3.26 8.69 -5.58
CA TYR A 344 -3.86 9.41 -4.45
C TYR A 344 -3.68 10.92 -4.55
N GLY A 345 -2.46 11.38 -4.84
CA GLY A 345 -2.15 12.80 -5.03
C GLY A 345 -2.95 13.40 -6.17
N LEU A 346 -3.06 12.69 -7.30
CA LEU A 346 -3.83 13.15 -8.45
C LEU A 346 -5.34 13.19 -8.15
N ALA A 347 -5.89 12.16 -7.49
CA ALA A 347 -7.31 12.13 -7.11
C ALA A 347 -7.65 13.27 -6.13
N TYR A 348 -6.75 13.57 -5.18
CA TYR A 348 -6.92 14.69 -4.26
C TYR A 348 -6.82 16.05 -4.97
N TYR A 349 -5.89 16.18 -5.92
CA TYR A 349 -5.77 17.36 -6.79
C TYR A 349 -7.05 17.61 -7.57
N LEU A 350 -7.59 16.59 -8.26
CA LEU A 350 -8.85 16.70 -9.01
C LEU A 350 -10.03 17.05 -8.11
N LEU A 351 -10.10 16.48 -6.90
CA LEU A 351 -11.15 16.83 -5.94
C LEU A 351 -11.05 18.29 -5.50
N LYS A 352 -9.85 18.75 -5.16
CA LYS A 352 -9.64 20.10 -4.62
C LYS A 352 -9.74 21.19 -5.69
N GLU A 353 -9.08 20.99 -6.83
CA GLU A 353 -8.86 22.03 -7.84
C GLU A 353 -9.86 21.96 -9.00
N ALA A 354 -10.49 20.81 -9.20
CA ALA A 354 -11.48 20.58 -10.25
C ALA A 354 -12.87 20.24 -9.69
N HIS A 355 -13.01 20.04 -8.37
CA HIS A 355 -14.24 19.55 -7.74
C HIS A 355 -14.76 18.26 -8.39
N VAL A 356 -13.85 17.34 -8.73
CA VAL A 356 -14.18 16.02 -9.28
C VAL A 356 -13.66 14.92 -8.35
N ALA A 357 -14.57 14.12 -7.80
CA ALA A 357 -14.23 12.96 -6.98
C ALA A 357 -14.05 11.73 -7.85
N VAL A 358 -12.86 11.13 -7.81
CA VAL A 358 -12.47 9.89 -8.51
C VAL A 358 -11.78 8.96 -7.52
N VAL A 359 -11.64 7.67 -7.85
CA VAL A 359 -10.93 6.74 -6.95
C VAL A 359 -9.52 6.43 -7.47
N PRO A 360 -8.47 6.55 -6.64
CA PRO A 360 -7.11 6.20 -7.02
C PRO A 360 -6.98 4.71 -7.36
N GLY A 361 -6.28 4.40 -8.45
CA GLY A 361 -5.98 3.04 -8.89
C GLY A 361 -5.28 2.20 -7.83
N GLU A 362 -4.48 2.84 -6.97
CA GLU A 362 -3.71 2.14 -5.93
C GLU A 362 -4.63 1.41 -4.94
N ALA A 363 -5.87 1.87 -4.75
CA ALA A 363 -6.87 1.18 -3.95
C ALA A 363 -7.28 -0.18 -4.54
N PHE A 364 -7.11 -0.37 -5.85
CA PHE A 364 -7.46 -1.57 -6.60
C PHE A 364 -6.23 -2.40 -7.02
N GLY A 365 -5.02 -2.01 -6.59
CA GLY A 365 -3.78 -2.71 -6.91
C GLY A 365 -3.07 -2.25 -8.20
N THR A 366 -3.29 -1.02 -8.66
CA THR A 366 -2.53 -0.45 -9.80
C THR A 366 -2.08 0.99 -9.54
N ASP A 367 -0.85 1.32 -9.89
CA ASP A 367 -0.19 2.60 -9.59
C ASP A 367 -0.36 3.67 -10.67
N ALA A 368 -0.91 3.32 -11.83
CA ALA A 368 -0.97 4.20 -13.01
C ALA A 368 -2.37 4.65 -13.40
N HIS A 369 -3.43 4.22 -12.70
CA HIS A 369 -4.81 4.42 -13.15
C HIS A 369 -5.69 5.19 -12.15
N LEU A 370 -6.81 5.72 -12.62
CA LEU A 370 -7.93 6.16 -11.78
C LEU A 370 -9.17 5.36 -12.15
N ARG A 371 -10.02 5.03 -11.18
CA ARG A 371 -11.35 4.49 -11.49
C ARG A 371 -12.38 5.62 -11.56
N ILE A 372 -13.09 5.68 -12.67
CA ILE A 372 -14.22 6.57 -12.90
C ILE A 372 -15.48 5.73 -13.09
N SER A 373 -16.48 5.93 -12.23
CA SER A 373 -17.83 5.40 -12.42
C SER A 373 -18.61 6.32 -13.35
N PHE A 374 -19.23 5.75 -14.39
CA PHE A 374 -20.13 6.48 -15.28
C PHE A 374 -21.60 6.22 -14.98
N ALA A 375 -21.89 5.78 -13.76
CA ALA A 375 -23.25 5.64 -13.24
C ALA A 375 -23.81 6.96 -12.72
N THR A 376 -23.88 7.95 -13.60
CA THR A 376 -24.45 9.27 -13.35
C THR A 376 -24.99 9.83 -14.67
N SER A 377 -25.66 10.98 -14.62
CA SER A 377 -26.25 11.59 -15.81
C SER A 377 -25.19 11.93 -16.86
N MET A 378 -25.61 11.94 -18.13
CA MET A 378 -24.75 12.37 -19.24
C MET A 378 -24.19 13.77 -18.98
N GLU A 379 -24.98 14.71 -18.47
CA GLU A 379 -24.54 16.07 -18.14
C GLU A 379 -23.39 16.08 -17.12
N ARG A 380 -23.46 15.26 -16.07
CA ARG A 380 -22.38 15.15 -15.06
C ARG A 380 -21.14 14.48 -15.64
N ILE A 381 -21.32 13.51 -16.55
CA ILE A 381 -20.22 12.90 -17.31
C ILE A 381 -19.48 13.95 -18.14
N GLU A 382 -20.22 14.74 -18.90
CA GLU A 382 -19.67 15.78 -19.79
C GLU A 382 -18.93 16.84 -18.98
N GLU A 383 -19.56 17.32 -17.92
CA GLU A 383 -18.98 18.34 -17.04
C GLU A 383 -17.75 17.81 -16.30
N GLY A 384 -17.82 16.60 -15.74
CA GLY A 384 -16.68 16.01 -15.03
C GLY A 384 -15.49 15.76 -15.95
N CYS A 385 -15.70 15.22 -17.15
CA CYS A 385 -14.61 15.04 -18.13
C CYS A 385 -14.01 16.39 -18.55
N ARG A 386 -14.85 17.42 -18.75
CA ARG A 386 -14.38 18.79 -19.07
C ARG A 386 -13.51 19.36 -17.94
N ARG A 387 -13.95 19.23 -16.68
CA ARG A 387 -13.18 19.68 -15.50
C ARG A 387 -11.87 18.92 -15.33
N ILE A 388 -11.87 17.60 -15.54
CA ILE A 388 -10.65 16.78 -15.53
C ILE A 388 -9.68 17.28 -16.60
N ALA A 389 -10.12 17.44 -17.85
CA ALA A 389 -9.27 17.92 -18.93
C ALA A 389 -8.63 19.29 -18.62
N GLN A 390 -9.42 20.23 -18.10
CA GLN A 390 -8.94 21.56 -17.73
C GLN A 390 -7.96 21.53 -16.56
N ALA A 391 -8.21 20.72 -15.55
CA ALA A 391 -7.31 20.57 -14.41
C ALA A 391 -5.98 19.95 -14.84
N LEU A 392 -6.03 18.85 -15.58
CA LEU A 392 -4.82 18.19 -16.08
C LEU A 392 -3.99 19.09 -17.01
N ALA A 393 -4.62 19.98 -17.79
CA ALA A 393 -3.92 20.97 -18.61
C ALA A 393 -3.21 22.07 -17.80
N ARG A 394 -3.57 22.27 -16.52
CA ARG A 394 -2.93 23.21 -15.59
C ARG A 394 -1.72 22.59 -14.86
N LEU A 395 -1.49 21.29 -15.01
CA LEU A 395 -0.32 20.65 -14.43
C LEU A 395 0.93 21.06 -15.21
N GLU A 396 1.90 21.60 -14.49
CA GLU A 396 3.18 22.03 -15.05
C GLU A 396 4.18 20.86 -14.95
N GLU A 397 5.09 20.77 -15.92
CA GLU A 397 6.33 20.03 -15.69
C GLU A 397 6.99 20.62 -14.44
N PRO A 398 7.55 19.78 -13.53
CA PRO A 398 8.23 20.29 -12.36
C PRO A 398 9.25 21.32 -12.81
N ARG A 399 9.11 22.57 -12.37
CA ARG A 399 10.02 23.61 -12.82
C ARG A 399 11.45 23.11 -12.57
N ARG A 400 12.29 23.10 -13.61
CA ARG A 400 13.74 23.15 -13.40
C ARG A 400 13.94 24.46 -12.65
N LEU A 401 14.08 24.33 -11.33
CA LEU A 401 14.04 25.45 -10.43
C LEU A 401 15.11 26.44 -10.86
N ARG A 402 14.73 27.72 -10.91
CA ARG A 402 15.71 28.79 -10.69
C ARG A 402 16.31 28.54 -9.29
N PRO A 403 17.62 28.77 -9.11
CA PRO A 403 18.28 28.48 -7.85
C PRO A 403 17.50 29.09 -6.69
N ARG A 404 16.91 28.24 -5.87
CA ARG A 404 16.36 28.63 -4.57
C ARG A 404 17.54 28.69 -3.61
N ALA A 405 17.53 29.63 -2.68
CA ALA A 405 18.40 29.53 -1.51
C ALA A 405 18.17 28.15 -0.88
N LEU A 406 19.25 27.41 -0.66
CA LEU A 406 19.18 26.05 -0.10
C LEU A 406 18.43 26.10 1.23
N ASN A 407 17.44 25.23 1.39
CA ASN A 407 16.70 25.10 2.65
C ASN A 407 17.53 24.30 3.66
N ASN A 408 18.58 24.95 4.17
CA ASN A 408 19.58 24.37 5.05
C ASN A 408 19.44 24.89 6.48
N VAL A 409 19.36 23.97 7.44
CA VAL A 409 19.32 24.29 8.87
C VAL A 409 20.63 23.90 9.53
N VAL A 410 21.26 24.85 10.23
CA VAL A 410 22.47 24.60 11.02
C VAL A 410 22.10 24.41 12.48
N THR A 411 22.37 23.22 13.01
CA THR A 411 22.05 22.85 14.40
C THR A 411 23.25 23.08 15.31
N LYS A 412 23.03 23.56 16.54
CA LYS A 412 24.11 23.76 17.53
C LYS A 412 24.80 22.44 17.91
N VAL A 413 24.04 21.37 18.07
CA VAL A 413 24.54 20.00 18.25
C VAL A 413 24.33 19.29 16.92
N ALA A 414 25.41 19.07 16.16
CA ALA A 414 25.34 18.61 14.77
C ALA A 414 25.48 17.08 14.60
N ASP A 415 25.47 16.32 15.68
CA ASP A 415 25.57 14.86 15.64
C ASP A 415 24.68 14.23 16.73
N TYR A 416 24.61 12.90 16.72
CA TYR A 416 23.87 12.11 17.69
C TYR A 416 24.39 12.34 19.12
N VAL A 417 23.47 12.42 20.07
CA VAL A 417 23.77 12.34 21.51
C VAL A 417 23.52 10.92 22.00
N GLU A 418 24.15 10.54 23.11
CA GLU A 418 23.90 9.23 23.71
C GLU A 418 22.42 9.09 24.11
N VAL A 419 21.83 7.95 23.75
CA VAL A 419 20.45 7.60 24.12
C VAL A 419 20.47 6.74 25.37
N ARG A 420 19.94 7.26 26.47
CA ARG A 420 19.85 6.54 27.74
C ARG A 420 18.50 5.81 27.86
N ARG A 421 18.53 4.55 28.28
CA ARG A 421 17.30 3.78 28.53
C ARG A 421 16.68 4.20 29.86
N VAL A 422 15.36 4.30 29.90
CA VAL A 422 14.56 4.56 31.10
C VAL A 422 13.62 3.38 31.31
N SER A 423 13.87 2.59 32.35
CA SER A 423 13.12 1.36 32.65
C SER A 423 12.05 1.54 33.73
N ASP A 424 12.16 2.57 34.57
CA ASP A 424 11.22 2.85 35.64
C ASP A 424 10.24 3.98 35.29
N LEU A 425 9.00 3.84 35.77
CA LEU A 425 7.93 4.80 35.48
C LEU A 425 8.15 6.16 36.15
N THR A 426 8.83 6.21 37.30
CA THR A 426 9.09 7.45 38.04
C THR A 426 9.95 8.40 37.23
N THR A 427 11.14 7.94 36.80
CA THR A 427 12.05 8.71 35.96
C THR A 427 11.39 9.09 34.64
N ARG A 428 10.61 8.18 34.03
CA ARG A 428 9.86 8.48 32.80
C ARG A 428 8.88 9.63 33.00
N ASN A 429 8.12 9.62 34.09
CA ASN A 429 7.12 10.64 34.38
C ASN A 429 7.77 11.98 34.76
N GLU A 430 8.93 11.97 35.41
CA GLU A 430 9.73 13.17 35.67
C GLU A 430 10.20 13.82 34.36
N LEU A 431 10.74 13.02 33.43
CA LEU A 431 11.14 13.49 32.09
C LEU A 431 9.95 14.05 31.30
N LEU A 432 8.80 13.38 31.37
CA LEU A 432 7.57 13.85 30.74
C LEU A 432 7.13 15.20 31.30
N ALA A 433 7.03 15.31 32.63
CA ALA A 433 6.63 16.56 33.28
C ALA A 433 7.61 17.71 32.97
N GLU A 434 8.90 17.40 32.82
CA GLU A 434 9.90 18.40 32.41
C GLU A 434 9.74 18.81 30.95
N CYS A 435 9.49 17.88 30.03
CA CYS A 435 9.18 18.20 28.64
C CYS A 435 7.91 19.05 28.51
N GLU A 436 6.84 18.69 29.20
CA GLU A 436 5.56 19.41 29.14
C GLU A 436 5.69 20.86 29.61
N LYS A 437 6.52 21.14 30.62
CA LYS A 437 6.86 22.52 31.04
C LYS A 437 7.52 23.35 29.93
N HIS A 438 8.17 22.70 28.96
CA HIS A 438 8.91 23.34 27.87
C HIS A 438 8.25 23.12 26.49
N LEU A 439 6.97 22.79 26.48
CA LEU A 439 6.10 22.73 25.30
C LEU A 439 4.97 23.77 25.46
N PRO A 440 5.27 25.08 25.44
CA PRO A 440 4.25 26.10 25.59
C PRO A 440 3.33 26.12 24.34
N ALA A 441 2.07 26.50 24.53
CA ALA A 441 1.03 26.40 23.50
C ALA A 441 1.34 27.18 22.21
N ASP A 442 2.13 28.25 22.30
CA ASP A 442 2.55 29.10 21.18
C ASP A 442 3.73 28.53 20.36
N ALA A 443 4.45 27.55 20.90
CA ALA A 443 5.54 26.86 20.23
C ALA A 443 5.30 25.35 20.09
N TYR A 444 4.09 24.85 20.35
CA TYR A 444 3.76 23.43 20.31
C TYR A 444 3.46 22.94 18.89
N PHE A 445 4.27 21.99 18.42
CA PHE A 445 4.03 21.27 17.18
C PHE A 445 3.74 19.80 17.47
N GLU A 446 2.66 19.28 16.88
CA GLU A 446 2.27 17.89 16.96
C GLU A 446 2.13 17.28 15.56
N TRP A 447 2.67 16.08 15.37
CA TRP A 447 2.49 15.35 14.12
C TRP A 447 2.46 13.84 14.32
N ASN A 448 1.50 13.18 13.66
CA ASN A 448 1.35 11.73 13.65
C ASN A 448 1.96 11.14 12.37
N ALA A 449 2.96 10.28 12.53
CA ALA A 449 3.63 9.60 11.43
C ALA A 449 3.26 8.12 11.37
N ALA A 450 2.95 7.62 10.17
CA ALA A 450 2.82 6.20 9.88
C ALA A 450 4.21 5.62 9.56
N ILE A 451 4.74 4.81 10.47
CA ILE A 451 6.08 4.21 10.38
C ILE A 451 5.94 2.72 10.62
N ALA A 452 6.27 1.90 9.62
CA ALA A 452 6.27 0.43 9.75
C ALA A 452 4.94 -0.21 10.23
N GLY A 453 3.80 0.45 10.03
CA GLY A 453 2.50 0.01 10.53
C GLY A 453 2.15 0.50 11.94
N ALA A 454 3.06 1.22 12.60
CA ALA A 454 2.82 1.91 13.85
C ALA A 454 2.55 3.40 13.60
N VAL A 455 1.80 4.02 14.51
CA VAL A 455 1.65 5.48 14.56
C VAL A 455 2.58 6.03 15.63
N VAL A 456 3.58 6.80 15.21
CA VAL A 456 4.50 7.51 16.10
C VAL A 456 4.16 8.98 16.09
N GLN A 457 3.86 9.54 17.26
CA GLN A 457 3.56 10.96 17.41
C GLN A 457 4.80 11.72 17.86
N LEU A 458 5.15 12.80 17.15
CA LEU A 458 6.14 13.78 17.59
C LEU A 458 5.42 14.98 18.23
N ARG A 459 5.89 15.36 19.41
CA ARG A 459 5.54 16.61 20.12
C ARG A 459 6.81 17.41 20.32
N THR A 460 6.89 18.62 19.78
CA THR A 460 8.13 19.40 19.83
C THR A 460 7.91 20.90 19.93
N SER A 461 8.86 21.59 20.57
CA SER A 461 8.99 23.05 20.55
C SER A 461 9.90 23.57 19.44
N SER A 462 10.43 22.69 18.58
CA SER A 462 11.32 23.03 17.48
C SER A 462 10.58 22.98 16.13
N PRO A 463 10.37 24.14 15.47
CA PRO A 463 9.77 24.18 14.13
C PRO A 463 10.57 23.35 13.11
N HIS A 464 11.90 23.36 13.21
CA HIS A 464 12.80 22.58 12.36
C HIS A 464 12.57 21.06 12.48
N LEU A 465 12.50 20.55 13.72
CA LEU A 465 12.26 19.12 13.94
C LEU A 465 10.88 18.70 13.44
N ALA A 466 9.85 19.53 13.67
CA ALA A 466 8.51 19.28 13.15
C ALA A 466 8.51 19.21 11.61
N ASP A 467 9.13 20.18 10.97
CA ASP A 467 9.18 20.31 9.52
C ASP A 467 9.95 19.15 8.84
N PHE A 468 11.09 18.74 9.40
CA PHE A 468 11.81 17.56 8.91
C PHE A 468 11.03 16.26 9.14
N PHE A 469 10.33 16.13 10.28
CA PHE A 469 9.54 14.94 10.59
C PHE A 469 8.35 14.76 9.65
N GLN A 470 7.65 15.86 9.34
CA GLN A 470 6.56 15.91 8.36
C GLN A 470 7.03 15.53 6.96
N GLU A 471 8.25 15.93 6.61
CA GLU A 471 8.82 15.69 5.28
C GLU A 471 9.32 14.25 5.10
N ASN A 472 9.89 13.65 6.14
CA ASN A 472 10.50 12.32 6.11
C ASN A 472 9.49 11.18 6.18
N PHE A 473 8.35 11.35 6.86
CA PHE A 473 7.36 10.28 7.10
C PHE A 473 5.98 10.56 6.48
N TYR A 474 5.19 9.49 6.29
CA TYR A 474 3.79 9.62 5.84
C TYR A 474 2.89 10.07 7.01
N PRO A 475 1.89 10.93 6.77
CA PRO A 475 0.94 11.30 7.82
C PRO A 475 0.06 10.09 8.21
N ALA A 476 -0.19 9.96 9.51
CA ALA A 476 -1.20 9.05 10.06
C ALA A 476 -2.38 9.84 10.62
N ALA A 477 -3.60 9.33 10.43
CA ALA A 477 -4.75 9.82 11.16
C ALA A 477 -4.84 9.07 12.49
N LEU A 478 -5.02 9.81 13.58
CA LEU A 478 -5.45 9.28 14.86
C LEU A 478 -6.94 9.61 14.99
N GLU A 479 -7.81 8.61 15.16
CA GLU A 479 -9.19 8.88 15.59
C GLU A 479 -9.16 9.41 17.02
N GLY A 480 -10.11 10.27 17.40
CA GLY A 480 -10.01 11.11 18.61
C GLY A 480 -9.70 10.36 19.92
N ASP A 481 -10.16 9.12 20.04
CA ASP A 481 -10.01 8.31 21.26
C ASP A 481 -8.88 7.26 21.18
N LEU A 482 -8.15 7.18 20.06
CA LEU A 482 -7.05 6.22 19.89
C LEU A 482 -5.72 6.88 20.28
N GLU A 483 -4.97 6.26 21.18
CA GLU A 483 -3.60 6.70 21.50
C GLU A 483 -2.60 6.30 20.40
N PRO A 484 -1.54 7.08 20.16
CA PRO A 484 -0.49 6.67 19.25
C PRO A 484 0.27 5.47 19.83
N HIS A 485 0.87 4.66 18.96
CA HIS A 485 1.65 3.49 19.38
C HIS A 485 2.95 3.88 20.09
N ALA A 486 3.45 5.09 19.82
CA ALA A 486 4.61 5.67 20.49
C ALA A 486 4.56 7.20 20.47
N LEU A 487 5.17 7.83 21.47
CA LEU A 487 5.30 9.28 21.57
C LEU A 487 6.77 9.70 21.67
N ILE A 488 7.11 10.82 21.04
CA ILE A 488 8.42 11.46 21.18
C ILE A 488 8.20 12.91 21.60
N TYR A 489 8.82 13.29 22.71
CA TYR A 489 8.89 14.67 23.18
C TYR A 489 10.27 15.23 22.83
N ALA A 490 10.32 16.30 22.05
CA ALA A 490 11.56 16.96 21.68
C ALA A 490 11.51 18.45 22.03
N VAL A 491 12.19 18.85 23.09
CA VAL A 491 12.19 20.23 23.59
C VAL A 491 13.56 20.87 23.44
N LYS A 492 13.56 22.16 23.09
CA LYS A 492 14.77 22.98 23.00
C LYS A 492 14.83 24.00 24.14
N ASP A 493 16.02 24.55 24.35
CA ASP A 493 16.29 25.68 25.24
C ASP A 493 15.86 25.48 26.72
N VAL A 494 15.89 24.23 27.20
CA VAL A 494 15.65 23.89 28.61
C VAL A 494 16.82 24.40 29.47
N PRO A 495 16.61 25.37 30.38
CA PRO A 495 17.69 25.98 31.15
C PRO A 495 18.42 24.96 32.05
N GLY A 496 19.75 25.04 32.08
CA GLY A 496 20.57 24.17 32.94
C GLY A 496 20.70 22.72 32.47
N ARG A 497 20.11 22.36 31.32
CA ARG A 497 20.17 21.00 30.78
C ARG A 497 21.14 20.90 29.59
N GLU A 498 21.97 19.86 29.56
CA GLU A 498 22.78 19.52 28.39
C GLU A 498 21.94 18.79 27.33
N ALA A 499 22.45 18.73 26.10
CA ALA A 499 21.81 17.97 25.04
C ALA A 499 21.80 16.47 25.38
N ALA A 500 20.62 15.87 25.43
CA ALA A 500 20.44 14.49 25.87
C ALA A 500 19.24 13.83 25.19
N ALA A 501 19.28 12.50 25.07
CA ALA A 501 18.18 11.69 24.58
C ALA A 501 17.89 10.52 25.51
N PHE A 502 16.61 10.19 25.66
CA PHE A 502 16.13 9.09 26.50
C PHE A 502 15.08 8.29 25.76
N VAL A 503 14.96 7.01 26.10
CA VAL A 503 13.91 6.13 25.56
C VAL A 503 13.42 5.15 26.62
N SER A 504 12.10 5.03 26.74
CA SER A 504 11.44 3.95 27.46
C SER A 504 10.71 3.07 26.43
N LEU A 505 11.19 1.84 26.26
CA LEU A 505 10.59 0.87 25.34
C LEU A 505 9.33 0.23 25.94
N GLU A 506 9.22 0.25 27.27
CA GLU A 506 8.10 -0.25 28.05
C GLU A 506 6.86 0.63 27.82
N SER A 507 7.04 1.95 27.88
CA SER A 507 6.00 2.96 27.65
C SER A 507 5.98 3.52 26.23
N ALA A 508 6.79 2.99 25.33
CA ALA A 508 6.95 3.46 23.96
C ALA A 508 7.14 4.98 23.84
N THR A 509 7.92 5.58 24.75
CA THR A 509 8.12 7.03 24.84
C THR A 509 9.59 7.41 24.67
N GLY A 510 9.87 8.39 23.82
CA GLY A 510 11.19 8.98 23.63
C GLY A 510 11.24 10.44 24.10
N PHE A 511 12.39 10.88 24.60
CA PHE A 511 12.63 12.25 25.02
C PHE A 511 13.92 12.78 24.40
N VAL A 512 13.89 14.02 23.91
CA VAL A 512 15.04 14.73 23.34
C VAL A 512 15.08 16.12 23.95
N PHE A 513 16.23 16.48 24.53
CA PHE A 513 16.46 17.77 25.17
C PHE A 513 17.61 18.49 24.47
N ASN A 514 17.41 19.78 24.19
CA ASN A 514 18.46 20.74 23.78
C ASN A 514 19.31 20.33 22.56
N THR A 515 18.79 19.45 21.71
CA THR A 515 19.32 19.19 20.38
C THR A 515 18.21 19.31 19.34
N ALA A 516 18.51 20.04 18.26
CA ALA A 516 17.65 20.17 17.10
C ALA A 516 18.12 19.26 15.95
N PHE A 517 19.07 18.35 16.20
CA PHE A 517 19.54 17.40 15.20
C PHE A 517 18.44 16.40 14.86
N TYR A 518 17.89 16.49 13.65
CA TYR A 518 16.76 15.67 13.22
C TYR A 518 17.09 14.18 13.22
N GLY A 519 18.35 13.83 12.93
CA GLY A 519 18.81 12.44 12.98
C GLY A 519 18.51 11.75 14.30
N GLN A 520 18.57 12.48 15.42
CA GLN A 520 18.25 11.97 16.76
C GLN A 520 16.77 11.58 16.89
N VAL A 521 15.87 12.47 16.48
CA VAL A 521 14.42 12.24 16.51
C VAL A 521 14.02 11.13 15.56
N ARG A 522 14.56 11.13 14.33
CA ARG A 522 14.36 10.06 13.34
C ARG A 522 14.72 8.69 13.93
N SER A 523 15.88 8.59 14.58
CA SER A 523 16.32 7.31 15.13
C SER A 523 15.40 6.78 16.23
N LEU A 524 14.96 7.65 17.14
CA LEU A 524 13.98 7.26 18.16
C LEU A 524 12.66 6.83 17.55
N ALA A 525 12.18 7.53 16.52
CA ALA A 525 10.94 7.20 15.84
C ALA A 525 11.00 5.83 15.15
N LEU A 526 12.10 5.55 14.44
CA LEU A 526 12.34 4.26 13.82
C LEU A 526 12.47 3.14 14.87
N GLN A 527 13.16 3.38 15.98
CA GLN A 527 13.32 2.41 17.06
C GLN A 527 11.99 2.08 17.76
N LEU A 528 11.20 3.10 18.09
CA LEU A 528 9.90 2.92 18.74
C LEU A 528 8.88 2.26 17.80
N ALA A 529 8.89 2.64 16.51
CA ALA A 529 8.09 1.96 15.50
C ALA A 529 8.51 0.50 15.32
N ALA A 530 9.81 0.21 15.35
CA ALA A 530 10.33 -1.16 15.30
C ALA A 530 9.88 -1.98 16.51
N GLU A 531 9.81 -1.37 17.69
CA GLU A 531 9.25 -1.99 18.89
C GLU A 531 7.80 -2.40 18.70
N ALA A 532 6.96 -1.48 18.22
CA ALA A 532 5.56 -1.75 17.95
C ALA A 532 5.37 -2.80 16.83
N ALA A 533 6.14 -2.71 15.75
CA ALA A 533 6.07 -3.63 14.61
C ALA A 533 6.52 -5.06 14.99
N ALA A 534 7.56 -5.18 15.82
CA ALA A 534 8.04 -6.45 16.34
C ALA A 534 6.97 -7.15 17.19
N ARG A 535 6.30 -6.42 18.09
CA ARG A 535 5.25 -6.98 18.96
C ARG A 535 3.99 -7.40 18.19
N SER A 536 3.63 -6.64 17.15
CA SER A 536 2.38 -6.85 16.40
C SER A 536 2.50 -7.86 15.26
N SER A 537 3.68 -7.97 14.63
CA SER A 537 3.85 -8.75 13.39
C SER A 537 5.11 -9.60 13.34
N GLY A 538 5.96 -9.55 14.38
CA GLY A 538 7.26 -10.22 14.37
C GLY A 538 8.24 -9.64 13.34
N ALA A 539 7.97 -8.44 12.80
CA ALA A 539 8.83 -7.82 11.81
C ALA A 539 10.21 -7.46 12.39
N LEU A 540 11.25 -7.63 11.57
CA LEU A 540 12.61 -7.24 11.88
C LEU A 540 12.88 -5.85 11.33
N PHE A 541 13.29 -4.93 12.20
CA PHE A 541 13.85 -3.67 11.75
C PHE A 541 15.38 -3.80 11.68
N ALA A 542 15.94 -3.73 10.47
CA ALA A 542 17.36 -3.89 10.22
C ALA A 542 18.02 -2.55 9.86
N HIS A 543 19.16 -2.25 10.51
CA HIS A 543 19.99 -1.09 10.17
C HIS A 543 20.94 -1.40 8.99
N CYS A 544 20.35 -1.69 7.84
CA CYS A 544 21.07 -2.03 6.62
C CYS A 544 20.58 -1.19 5.43
N ALA A 545 21.37 -1.18 4.36
CA ALA A 545 20.88 -0.69 3.08
C ALA A 545 20.17 -1.82 2.32
N ALA A 546 19.31 -1.45 1.38
CA ALA A 546 18.63 -2.40 0.51
C ALA A 546 18.69 -1.95 -0.95
N LEU A 547 19.04 -2.88 -1.84
CA LEU A 547 19.01 -2.73 -3.29
C LEU A 547 18.06 -3.77 -3.88
N ASP A 548 17.48 -3.46 -5.04
CA ASP A 548 16.79 -4.40 -5.91
C ASP A 548 17.59 -4.49 -7.22
N VAL A 549 17.91 -5.72 -7.63
CA VAL A 549 18.65 -6.00 -8.86
C VAL A 549 17.78 -6.92 -9.71
N GLY A 550 17.05 -6.34 -10.67
CA GLY A 550 16.19 -7.12 -11.56
C GLY A 550 15.02 -7.85 -10.87
N GLY A 551 14.60 -7.39 -9.69
CA GLY A 551 13.56 -8.03 -8.87
C GLY A 551 14.07 -8.81 -7.66
N ASP A 552 15.37 -9.10 -7.59
CA ASP A 552 15.99 -9.77 -6.45
C ASP A 552 16.64 -8.77 -5.49
N GLY A 553 16.28 -8.87 -4.21
CA GLY A 553 16.71 -7.96 -3.16
C GLY A 553 18.05 -8.34 -2.54
N ILE A 554 18.89 -7.33 -2.30
CA ILE A 554 20.14 -7.45 -1.54
C ILE A 554 20.09 -6.54 -0.32
N LEU A 555 20.27 -7.12 0.87
CA LEU A 555 20.41 -6.37 2.12
C LEU A 555 21.88 -6.26 2.52
N VAL A 556 22.35 -5.05 2.86
CA VAL A 556 23.78 -4.76 3.04
C VAL A 556 24.05 -4.12 4.40
N TRP A 557 24.66 -4.89 5.30
CA TRP A 557 25.21 -4.44 6.58
C TRP A 557 26.64 -3.96 6.41
N GLY A 558 27.01 -2.94 7.17
CA GLY A 558 28.39 -2.45 7.20
C GLY A 558 28.55 -1.42 8.30
N GLY A 559 29.53 -1.64 9.18
CA GLY A 559 29.87 -0.70 10.24
C GLY A 559 30.45 0.61 9.69
N PRO A 560 30.66 1.62 10.57
CA PRO A 560 31.45 2.80 10.25
C PRO A 560 32.78 2.41 9.60
N GLY A 561 33.19 3.15 8.56
CA GLY A 561 34.45 2.87 7.85
C GLY A 561 34.38 1.77 6.77
N SER A 562 33.32 0.94 6.73
CA SER A 562 33.17 -0.14 5.73
C SER A 562 33.14 0.32 4.26
N GLY A 563 32.99 1.63 4.02
CA GLY A 563 32.80 2.19 2.67
C GLY A 563 31.44 1.86 2.04
N ARG A 564 30.47 1.36 2.82
CA ARG A 564 29.10 1.01 2.37
C ARG A 564 28.49 2.02 1.41
N THR A 565 28.52 3.31 1.77
CA THR A 565 27.94 4.37 0.93
C THR A 565 28.59 4.47 -0.46
N ALA A 566 29.92 4.34 -0.56
CA ALA A 566 30.61 4.41 -1.84
C ALA A 566 30.29 3.18 -2.70
N ILE A 567 30.33 1.99 -2.10
CA ILE A 567 29.98 0.73 -2.78
C ILE A 567 28.54 0.78 -3.32
N LEU A 568 27.57 1.24 -2.52
CA LEU A 568 26.18 1.38 -2.95
C LEU A 568 26.04 2.40 -4.08
N GLY A 569 26.75 3.53 -4.01
CA GLY A 569 26.72 4.54 -5.08
C GLY A 569 27.26 4.01 -6.40
N HIS A 570 28.36 3.25 -6.39
CA HIS A 570 28.85 2.56 -7.60
C HIS A 570 27.88 1.47 -8.07
N ALA A 571 27.27 0.70 -7.16
CA ALA A 571 26.29 -0.32 -7.53
C ALA A 571 25.08 0.29 -8.26
N LEU A 572 24.63 1.48 -7.84
CA LEU A 572 23.56 2.22 -8.50
C LEU A 572 23.91 2.70 -9.91
N GLN A 573 25.17 2.68 -10.33
CA GLN A 573 25.55 2.99 -11.71
C GLN A 573 25.31 1.81 -12.67
N HIS A 574 25.13 0.59 -12.16
CA HIS A 574 24.81 -0.57 -12.99
C HIS A 574 23.36 -0.55 -13.46
N ASP A 575 23.13 -1.04 -14.67
CA ASP A 575 21.79 -1.16 -15.23
C ASP A 575 20.93 -2.17 -14.46
N GLY A 576 19.67 -1.80 -14.25
CA GLY A 576 18.68 -2.63 -13.54
C GLY A 576 18.81 -2.60 -12.01
N VAL A 577 19.75 -1.83 -11.45
CA VAL A 577 19.89 -1.66 -10.00
C VAL A 577 19.03 -0.49 -9.52
N ARG A 578 18.20 -0.75 -8.52
CA ARG A 578 17.30 0.21 -7.89
C ARG A 578 17.60 0.31 -6.40
N LEU A 579 17.64 1.54 -5.86
CA LEU A 579 17.76 1.75 -4.42
C LEU A 579 16.42 1.45 -3.76
N VAL A 580 16.41 0.71 -2.66
CA VAL A 580 15.21 0.52 -1.81
C VAL A 580 15.32 1.38 -0.56
N ALA A 581 16.39 1.20 0.21
CA ALA A 581 16.66 1.95 1.43
C ALA A 581 18.16 2.19 1.64
N ALA A 582 18.51 3.27 2.34
CA ALA A 582 19.90 3.67 2.55
C ALA A 582 20.53 3.08 3.83
N ASP A 583 19.76 2.97 4.91
CA ASP A 583 20.25 2.54 6.23
C ASP A 583 19.16 1.97 7.17
N ALA A 584 17.90 1.92 6.75
CA ALA A 584 16.77 1.49 7.57
C ALA A 584 15.80 0.66 6.73
N VAL A 585 15.62 -0.61 7.10
CA VAL A 585 14.76 -1.56 6.38
C VAL A 585 13.82 -2.25 7.36
N LEU A 586 12.53 -2.32 7.01
CA LEU A 586 11.58 -3.19 7.69
C LEU A 586 11.48 -4.50 6.92
N VAL A 587 11.80 -5.61 7.57
CA VAL A 587 11.73 -6.95 7.00
C VAL A 587 10.59 -7.72 7.65
N ARG A 588 9.63 -8.17 6.83
CA ARG A 588 8.56 -9.07 7.25
C ARG A 588 8.90 -10.47 6.79
N LEU A 589 9.02 -11.39 7.75
CA LEU A 589 9.33 -12.79 7.51
C LEU A 589 8.01 -13.53 7.30
N GLY A 590 7.50 -13.50 6.07
CA GLY A 590 6.29 -14.23 5.67
C GLY A 590 6.51 -15.75 5.61
N ALA A 591 5.45 -16.52 5.36
CA ALA A 591 5.54 -17.98 5.28
C ALA A 591 6.29 -18.48 4.02
N ALA A 592 6.24 -17.73 2.91
CA ALA A 592 6.89 -18.09 1.65
C ALA A 592 8.28 -17.46 1.50
N GLU A 593 8.38 -16.12 1.64
CA GLU A 593 9.63 -15.38 1.47
C GLU A 593 9.68 -14.10 2.32
N PRO A 594 10.88 -13.62 2.69
CA PRO A 594 11.03 -12.34 3.36
C PRO A 594 10.67 -11.18 2.40
N VAL A 595 10.07 -10.13 2.95
CA VAL A 595 9.79 -8.89 2.21
C VAL A 595 10.46 -7.73 2.93
N ALA A 596 11.28 -6.96 2.22
CA ALA A 596 11.97 -5.78 2.72
C ALA A 596 11.31 -4.50 2.17
N ASP A 597 10.90 -3.61 3.07
CA ASP A 597 10.23 -2.35 2.77
C ASP A 597 11.03 -1.16 3.32
N LEU A 598 11.01 -0.04 2.59
CA LEU A 598 11.43 1.26 3.11
C LEU A 598 10.37 1.80 4.10
N PRO A 599 10.70 1.98 5.40
CA PRO A 599 9.76 2.51 6.39
C PRO A 599 9.55 4.03 6.27
N GLU A 600 10.44 4.73 5.57
CA GLU A 600 10.40 6.18 5.38
C GLU A 600 9.68 6.57 4.07
N ARG A 601 9.22 7.82 4.00
CA ARG A 601 8.72 8.42 2.74
C ARG A 601 9.86 8.97 1.89
N LYS A 602 10.80 9.65 2.54
CA LYS A 602 12.03 10.20 1.94
C LYS A 602 13.24 9.61 2.66
N LEU A 603 14.38 9.48 1.99
CA LEU A 603 15.59 8.95 2.61
C LEU A 603 16.31 10.04 3.40
N TYR A 604 16.79 9.71 4.60
CA TYR A 604 17.69 10.57 5.36
C TYR A 604 19.16 10.23 5.07
N LEU A 605 19.75 10.91 4.10
CA LEU A 605 21.07 10.60 3.56
C LEU A 605 22.17 11.44 4.22
N LYS A 606 23.35 10.84 4.40
CA LYS A 606 24.58 11.58 4.74
C LYS A 606 25.06 12.39 3.53
N ALA A 607 25.54 13.62 3.73
CA ALA A 607 26.00 14.49 2.63
C ALA A 607 27.00 13.81 1.68
N LYS A 608 27.86 12.93 2.20
CA LYS A 608 28.82 12.14 1.40
C LYS A 608 28.20 11.26 0.29
N TRP A 609 26.89 10.99 0.31
CA TRP A 609 26.22 10.28 -0.78
C TRP A 609 26.36 11.01 -2.12
N THR A 610 26.43 12.34 -2.11
CA THR A 610 26.67 13.17 -3.30
C THR A 610 27.97 12.82 -4.05
N ARG A 611 29.01 12.36 -3.33
CA ARG A 611 30.28 11.95 -3.95
C ARG A 611 30.15 10.70 -4.82
N ALA A 612 29.26 9.79 -4.43
CA ALA A 612 29.08 8.50 -5.08
C ALA A 612 27.89 8.49 -6.05
N VAL A 613 26.98 9.46 -5.91
CA VAL A 613 25.75 9.60 -6.71
C VAL A 613 25.54 11.08 -7.04
N PRO A 614 26.12 11.58 -8.15
CA PRO A 614 26.05 13.00 -8.54
C PRO A 614 24.62 13.54 -8.72
N GLU A 615 23.65 12.68 -9.00
CA GLU A 615 22.22 13.02 -9.10
C GLU A 615 21.68 13.61 -7.79
N ILE A 616 22.22 13.18 -6.64
CA ILE A 616 21.82 13.71 -5.32
C ILE A 616 22.30 15.15 -5.17
N GLU A 617 23.50 15.48 -5.66
CA GLU A 617 24.03 16.85 -5.62
C GLU A 617 23.13 17.81 -6.41
N LYS A 618 22.69 17.37 -7.60
CA LYS A 618 21.76 18.13 -8.46
C LYS A 618 20.38 18.35 -7.83
N ALA A 619 20.04 17.58 -6.80
CA ALA A 619 18.75 17.62 -6.12
C ALA A 619 18.81 18.31 -4.75
N LEU A 620 19.97 18.85 -4.33
CA LEU A 620 20.11 19.52 -3.03
C LEU A 620 19.13 20.68 -2.87
N GLU A 621 18.88 21.47 -3.92
CA GLU A 621 17.94 22.59 -3.89
C GLU A 621 16.48 22.19 -3.65
N ARG A 622 16.13 20.93 -3.92
CA ARG A 622 14.80 20.35 -3.70
C ARG A 622 14.70 19.63 -2.36
N SER A 623 15.84 19.40 -1.72
CA SER A 623 15.94 18.63 -0.49
C SER A 623 15.93 19.55 0.73
N LYS A 624 15.45 19.04 1.87
CA LYS A 624 15.78 19.70 3.15
C LYS A 624 17.18 19.29 3.55
N LEU A 625 17.99 20.28 3.91
CA LEU A 625 19.39 20.09 4.25
C LEU A 625 19.59 20.41 5.72
N GLU A 626 20.40 19.62 6.41
CA GLU A 626 20.77 19.88 7.79
C GLU A 626 22.30 19.81 7.91
N ASN A 627 22.91 20.82 8.52
CA ASN A 627 24.35 20.93 8.74
C ASN A 627 25.19 20.82 7.45
N ILE A 628 24.69 21.34 6.32
CA ILE A 628 25.45 21.43 5.07
C ILE A 628 26.15 22.79 4.97
N VAL A 629 27.43 22.79 4.63
CA VAL A 629 28.22 24.00 4.41
C VAL A 629 27.92 24.52 3.02
N THR A 630 27.28 25.68 2.97
CA THR A 630 26.80 26.35 1.75
C THR A 630 27.45 27.71 1.53
N ASP A 631 28.25 28.18 2.49
CA ASP A 631 28.99 29.44 2.46
C ASP A 631 30.50 29.15 2.57
N ARG A 632 31.30 29.80 1.73
CA ARG A 632 32.77 29.69 1.75
C ARG A 632 33.35 30.07 3.12
N ALA A 633 32.77 31.06 3.80
CA ALA A 633 33.22 31.48 5.13
C ALA A 633 33.02 30.40 6.21
N ALA A 634 32.06 29.49 6.00
CA ALA A 634 31.81 28.34 6.88
C ALA A 634 32.62 27.08 6.49
N CYS A 635 33.37 27.14 5.38
CA CYS A 635 34.24 26.04 4.96
C CYS A 635 35.55 26.04 5.76
N HIS A 636 35.74 25.00 6.57
CA HIS A 636 36.93 24.79 7.40
C HIS A 636 37.95 23.83 6.76
N VAL A 637 37.71 23.40 5.52
CA VAL A 637 38.61 22.49 4.80
C VAL A 637 39.63 23.32 4.04
N ASP A 638 40.90 22.97 4.22
CA ASP A 638 41.99 23.53 3.43
C ASP A 638 42.02 22.84 2.06
N HIS A 639 41.49 23.53 1.05
CA HIS A 639 41.44 23.06 -0.32
C HIS A 639 42.70 23.51 -1.05
N PRO A 640 43.47 22.61 -1.70
CA PRO A 640 44.65 22.99 -2.48
C PRO A 640 44.30 24.05 -3.53
N ASP A 641 45.14 25.07 -3.70
CA ASP A 641 45.02 26.15 -4.71
C ASP A 641 43.68 26.95 -4.68
N ASP A 642 43.09 27.20 -3.50
CA ASP A 642 41.81 27.92 -3.34
C ASP A 642 40.64 27.30 -4.14
N THR A 643 40.66 25.98 -4.30
CA THR A 643 39.72 25.26 -5.18
C THR A 643 38.43 24.79 -4.51
N CYS A 644 37.98 25.47 -3.45
CA CYS A 644 36.74 25.10 -2.76
C CYS A 644 35.59 24.96 -3.77
N PRO A 645 34.78 23.89 -3.70
CA PRO A 645 33.64 23.72 -4.61
C PRO A 645 32.71 24.94 -4.63
N LEU A 646 32.56 25.61 -3.49
CA LEU A 646 31.75 26.83 -3.35
C LEU A 646 32.32 28.01 -4.16
N ASP A 647 33.64 28.15 -4.22
CA ASP A 647 34.31 29.19 -5.04
C ASP A 647 34.13 28.93 -6.55
N ARG A 648 33.82 27.68 -6.91
CA ARG A 648 33.51 27.24 -8.28
C ARG A 648 32.01 27.22 -8.59
N GLY A 649 31.18 27.75 -7.70
CA GLY A 649 29.72 27.84 -7.87
C GLY A 649 28.95 26.55 -7.55
N ALA A 650 29.56 25.58 -6.87
CA ALA A 650 28.82 24.44 -6.35
C ALA A 650 27.85 24.89 -5.25
N ALA A 651 26.76 24.16 -5.07
CA ALA A 651 25.73 24.50 -4.08
C ALA A 651 26.18 24.25 -2.63
N ALA A 652 27.13 23.33 -2.42
CA ALA A 652 27.61 22.96 -1.10
C ALA A 652 29.07 22.46 -1.13
N CYS A 653 29.80 22.65 -0.03
CA CYS A 653 31.07 21.96 0.20
C CYS A 653 30.83 20.65 0.97
N VAL A 654 30.82 19.52 0.28
CA VAL A 654 30.59 18.19 0.87
C VAL A 654 31.71 17.80 1.84
N GLU A 655 32.95 18.24 1.59
CA GLU A 655 34.10 17.97 2.46
C GLU A 655 33.97 18.66 3.82
N ALA A 656 33.48 19.90 3.84
CA ALA A 656 33.18 20.63 5.05
C ALA A 656 31.86 20.18 5.73
N SER A 657 31.04 19.36 5.05
CA SER A 657 29.73 18.90 5.53
C SER A 657 29.77 17.50 6.16
N LYS A 658 30.74 17.21 7.04
CA LYS A 658 30.91 15.86 7.62
C LYS A 658 29.66 15.36 8.36
N SER A 659 29.01 16.25 9.11
CA SER A 659 27.73 16.01 9.79
C SER A 659 26.51 16.25 8.90
N GLY A 660 26.70 16.72 7.67
CA GLY A 660 25.64 17.09 6.75
C GLY A 660 24.67 15.95 6.46
N ARG A 661 23.39 16.30 6.38
CA ARG A 661 22.28 15.40 6.13
C ARG A 661 21.32 15.98 5.10
N ILE A 662 20.68 15.09 4.35
CA ILE A 662 19.81 15.42 3.23
C ILE A 662 18.53 14.59 3.39
N VAL A 663 17.38 15.24 3.52
CA VAL A 663 16.08 14.57 3.35
C VAL A 663 15.78 14.55 1.86
N PHE A 664 16.02 13.39 1.25
CA PHE A 664 16.06 13.21 -0.20
C PHE A 664 14.90 12.33 -0.66
N ASP A 665 14.17 12.77 -1.69
CA ASP A 665 13.16 11.93 -2.32
C ASP A 665 13.81 10.90 -3.25
N PRO A 666 13.72 9.60 -2.95
CA PRO A 666 14.44 8.59 -3.72
C PRO A 666 14.00 8.51 -5.20
N TYR A 667 12.79 8.95 -5.54
CA TYR A 667 12.34 9.00 -6.94
C TYR A 667 13.08 10.06 -7.77
N TRP A 668 13.80 11.01 -7.16
CA TRP A 668 14.64 11.96 -7.90
C TRP A 668 15.90 11.34 -8.51
N LEU A 669 16.24 10.08 -8.18
CA LEU A 669 17.34 9.35 -8.81
C LEU A 669 17.05 8.88 -10.24
N GLY A 670 15.80 8.99 -10.72
CA GLY A 670 15.39 8.50 -12.04
C GLY A 670 14.04 7.77 -12.03
N GLY A 671 13.14 8.12 -11.11
CA GLY A 671 11.82 7.52 -10.96
C GLY A 671 11.87 6.03 -10.62
N GLY A 672 10.85 5.29 -11.04
CA GLY A 672 10.73 3.84 -10.82
C GLY A 672 11.85 2.98 -11.46
N ARG A 673 12.70 3.58 -12.31
CA ARG A 673 13.86 2.90 -12.91
C ARG A 673 15.05 2.81 -11.96
N ARG A 674 15.13 3.67 -10.95
CA ARG A 674 16.27 3.80 -10.03
C ARG A 674 15.88 3.67 -8.56
N HIS A 675 14.59 3.63 -8.26
CA HIS A 675 14.06 3.38 -6.92
C HIS A 675 12.84 2.45 -6.96
N VAL A 676 12.73 1.59 -5.95
CA VAL A 676 11.51 0.82 -5.65
C VAL A 676 11.32 0.80 -4.13
N ARG A 677 10.08 0.83 -3.67
CA ARG A 677 9.79 0.91 -2.21
C ARG A 677 9.98 -0.42 -1.48
N ARG A 678 9.92 -1.53 -2.20
CA ARG A 678 9.90 -2.90 -1.69
C ARG A 678 10.76 -3.79 -2.56
N THR A 679 11.40 -4.78 -1.93
CA THR A 679 12.06 -5.89 -2.62
C THR A 679 11.91 -7.18 -1.84
N VAL A 680 12.18 -8.31 -2.49
CA VAL A 680 12.27 -9.64 -1.85
C VAL A 680 13.75 -9.96 -1.62
N PRO A 681 14.27 -9.94 -0.37
CA PRO A 681 15.65 -10.30 -0.12
C PRO A 681 15.96 -11.73 -0.56
N ARG A 682 16.96 -11.88 -1.43
CA ARG A 682 17.57 -13.17 -1.78
C ARG A 682 18.96 -13.31 -1.18
N VAL A 683 19.66 -12.20 -1.00
CA VAL A 683 21.03 -12.17 -0.48
C VAL A 683 21.16 -11.18 0.67
N CYS A 684 21.79 -11.60 1.76
CA CYS A 684 22.22 -10.76 2.86
C CYS A 684 23.75 -10.67 2.86
N VAL A 685 24.27 -9.44 2.86
CA VAL A 685 25.70 -9.16 2.77
C VAL A 685 26.15 -8.39 4.00
N ALA A 686 27.18 -8.87 4.68
CA ALA A 686 27.92 -8.07 5.64
C ALA A 686 29.29 -7.66 5.05
N LEU A 687 29.54 -6.35 5.01
CA LEU A 687 30.82 -5.81 4.56
C LEU A 687 31.88 -6.01 5.64
N VAL A 688 32.95 -6.70 5.30
CA VAL A 688 34.09 -6.99 6.18
C VAL A 688 35.37 -6.38 5.61
N ALA A 689 36.43 -6.28 6.41
CA ALA A 689 37.70 -5.69 5.97
C ALA A 689 38.89 -6.48 6.54
N ASP A 690 38.96 -7.76 6.20
CA ASP A 690 39.94 -8.70 6.76
C ASP A 690 40.96 -9.11 5.68
N PRO A 691 42.26 -8.87 5.85
CA PRO A 691 43.26 -9.19 4.82
C PRO A 691 43.40 -10.70 4.54
N VAL A 692 42.86 -11.57 5.39
CA VAL A 692 42.97 -13.03 5.28
C VAL A 692 41.75 -13.65 4.59
N LEU A 693 40.58 -13.00 4.66
CA LEU A 693 39.34 -13.55 4.07
C LEU A 693 39.31 -13.36 2.54
N PRO A 694 38.74 -14.30 1.77
CA PRO A 694 38.53 -14.13 0.34
C PRO A 694 37.54 -12.98 0.05
N MET A 695 37.46 -12.53 -1.20
CA MET A 695 36.56 -11.43 -1.59
C MET A 695 35.09 -11.72 -1.24
N VAL A 696 34.66 -12.97 -1.40
CA VAL A 696 33.32 -13.46 -1.08
C VAL A 696 33.46 -14.72 -0.25
N GLN A 697 32.84 -14.75 0.91
CA GLN A 697 32.76 -15.92 1.78
C GLN A 697 31.30 -16.16 2.17
N GLU A 698 30.78 -17.36 1.94
CA GLU A 698 29.47 -17.75 2.48
C GLU A 698 29.57 -18.04 3.97
N VAL A 699 28.53 -17.65 4.70
CA VAL A 699 28.50 -17.73 6.16
C VAL A 699 27.23 -18.44 6.60
N GLU A 700 27.36 -19.33 7.57
CA GLU A 700 26.23 -20.02 8.16
C GLU A 700 25.31 -19.01 8.90
N PRO A 701 23.97 -19.14 8.78
CA PRO A 701 23.02 -18.17 9.33
C PRO A 701 23.21 -17.80 10.82
N ARG A 702 23.43 -18.77 11.70
CA ARG A 702 23.65 -18.52 13.13
C ARG A 702 24.96 -17.80 13.37
N GLU A 703 26.02 -18.16 12.65
CA GLU A 703 27.29 -17.44 12.75
C GLU A 703 27.16 -15.98 12.31
N ALA A 704 26.48 -15.73 11.19
CA ALA A 704 26.24 -14.37 10.71
C ALA A 704 25.42 -13.55 11.71
N ALA A 705 24.36 -14.11 12.28
CA ALA A 705 23.54 -13.47 13.30
C ALA A 705 24.34 -13.18 14.58
N ARG A 706 25.17 -14.12 15.04
CA ARG A 706 26.05 -13.95 16.20
C ARG A 706 27.06 -12.80 15.99
N ARG A 707 27.69 -12.74 14.82
CA ARG A 707 28.67 -11.69 14.47
C ARG A 707 28.02 -10.31 14.38
N LEU A 708 26.82 -10.23 13.80
CA LEU A 708 26.06 -8.99 13.79
C LEU A 708 25.62 -8.58 15.20
N ALA A 709 25.10 -9.51 16.02
CA ALA A 709 24.65 -9.21 17.38
C ALA A 709 25.77 -8.62 18.25
N THR A 710 26.99 -9.15 18.16
CA THR A 710 28.15 -8.61 18.90
C THR A 710 28.76 -7.36 18.26
N GLY A 711 28.44 -7.09 16.99
CA GLY A 711 29.10 -6.06 16.19
C GLY A 711 30.55 -6.38 15.80
N ALA A 712 31.02 -7.62 16.04
CA ALA A 712 32.39 -8.06 15.80
C ALA A 712 32.55 -8.68 14.41
N LEU A 713 32.29 -7.89 13.37
CA LEU A 713 32.55 -8.28 11.99
C LEU A 713 34.07 -8.38 11.73
N PRO A 714 34.53 -9.36 10.92
CA PRO A 714 35.95 -9.52 10.62
C PRO A 714 36.62 -8.24 10.09
N GLY A 715 37.78 -7.91 10.67
CA GLY A 715 38.60 -6.78 10.25
C GLY A 715 38.01 -5.38 10.48
N THR A 716 36.88 -5.25 11.18
CA THR A 716 36.34 -3.93 11.51
C THR A 716 37.06 -3.31 12.71
N THR A 717 37.51 -2.06 12.57
CA THR A 717 38.16 -1.29 13.64
C THR A 717 37.16 -0.38 14.36
N GLY A 718 37.24 -0.27 15.69
CA GLY A 718 36.42 0.64 16.51
C GLY A 718 35.57 -0.08 17.56
N LYS A 719 34.70 0.66 18.26
CA LYS A 719 33.77 0.09 19.24
C LYS A 719 32.79 -0.85 18.52
N PRO A 720 32.62 -2.10 18.96
CA PRO A 720 31.63 -3.01 18.37
C PRO A 720 30.23 -2.39 18.46
N LEU A 721 29.51 -2.43 17.34
CA LEU A 721 28.14 -1.92 17.24
C LEU A 721 27.16 -3.08 17.09
N PRO A 722 26.37 -3.40 18.12
CA PRO A 722 25.36 -4.44 18.04
C PRO A 722 24.43 -4.24 16.84
N PHE A 723 24.22 -5.31 16.08
CA PHE A 723 23.46 -5.36 14.83
C PHE A 723 23.90 -4.32 13.78
N ALA A 724 25.15 -3.87 13.87
CA ALA A 724 25.70 -2.75 13.11
C ALA A 724 24.89 -1.45 13.24
N ASN A 725 24.10 -1.29 14.30
CA ASN A 725 23.25 -0.12 14.52
C ASN A 725 23.90 0.83 15.54
N PRO A 726 24.49 1.96 15.10
CA PRO A 726 25.12 2.93 16.00
C PRO A 726 24.13 3.73 16.85
N HIS A 727 22.83 3.62 16.58
CA HIS A 727 21.79 4.42 17.23
C HIS A 727 20.86 3.58 18.11
N LEU A 728 21.18 2.30 18.28
CA LEU A 728 20.42 1.40 19.13
C LEU A 728 20.72 1.73 20.59
N ALA A 729 19.69 2.12 21.35
CA ALA A 729 19.80 2.20 22.80
C ALA A 729 20.11 0.81 23.39
N GLY A 730 20.65 0.77 24.60
CA GLY A 730 20.94 -0.50 25.30
C GLY A 730 19.72 -1.42 25.34
N LEU A 731 19.89 -2.67 24.91
CA LEU A 731 18.86 -3.71 24.92
C LEU A 731 18.91 -4.51 26.22
N ASP A 732 17.77 -5.06 26.64
CA ASP A 732 17.79 -6.16 27.62
C ASP A 732 18.03 -7.49 26.90
N SER A 733 18.30 -8.53 27.70
CA SER A 733 18.58 -9.88 27.21
C SER A 733 17.45 -10.45 26.35
N ALA A 734 16.19 -10.21 26.71
CA ALA A 734 15.04 -10.70 25.95
C ALA A 734 14.96 -10.05 24.57
N ARG A 735 15.24 -8.75 24.48
CA ARG A 735 15.20 -8.01 23.22
C ARG A 735 16.39 -8.32 22.32
N GLU A 736 17.57 -8.47 22.90
CA GLU A 736 18.75 -8.92 22.16
C GLU A 736 18.51 -10.30 21.54
N GLU A 737 17.92 -11.23 22.32
CA GLU A 737 17.59 -12.57 21.85
C GLU A 737 16.52 -12.56 20.76
N PHE A 738 15.50 -11.72 20.90
CA PHE A 738 14.51 -11.51 19.86
C PHE A 738 15.15 -11.06 18.54
N LEU A 739 16.01 -10.02 18.58
CA LEU A 739 16.67 -9.52 17.37
C LEU A 739 17.60 -10.58 16.76
N ARG A 740 18.36 -11.31 17.58
CA ARG A 740 19.20 -12.43 17.15
C ARG A 740 18.36 -13.46 16.39
N THR A 741 17.26 -13.91 16.99
CA THR A 741 16.32 -14.88 16.40
C THR A 741 15.75 -14.39 15.08
N GLN A 742 15.33 -13.12 14.98
CA GLN A 742 14.78 -12.61 13.73
C GLN A 742 15.84 -12.49 12.61
N HIS A 743 17.08 -12.13 12.94
CA HIS A 743 18.17 -12.16 11.97
C HIS A 743 18.48 -13.58 11.53
N GLU A 744 18.52 -14.56 12.44
CA GLU A 744 18.70 -15.97 12.08
C GLU A 744 17.60 -16.46 11.13
N ARG A 745 16.34 -16.11 11.37
CA ARG A 745 15.23 -16.45 10.47
C ARG A 745 15.40 -15.82 9.07
N LEU A 746 15.79 -14.55 9.00
CA LEU A 746 16.08 -13.89 7.73
C LEU A 746 17.23 -14.58 6.99
N PHE A 747 18.30 -14.89 7.70
CA PHE A 747 19.50 -15.52 7.16
C PHE A 747 19.28 -16.98 6.77
N ALA A 748 18.36 -17.69 7.43
CA ALA A 748 17.96 -19.03 7.01
C ALA A 748 17.14 -19.00 5.71
N ALA A 749 16.43 -17.90 5.43
CA ALA A 749 15.63 -17.72 4.23
C ALA A 749 16.39 -17.07 3.06
N THR A 750 17.67 -16.73 3.24
CA THR A 750 18.48 -16.01 2.25
C THR A 750 19.89 -16.57 2.16
N ARG A 751 20.59 -16.27 1.06
CA ARG A 751 22.03 -16.54 0.98
C ARG A 751 22.79 -15.49 1.77
N VAL A 752 23.64 -15.89 2.71
CA VAL A 752 24.40 -14.95 3.56
C VAL A 752 25.89 -14.97 3.23
N VAL A 753 26.44 -13.77 3.04
CA VAL A 753 27.80 -13.58 2.51
C VAL A 753 28.55 -12.50 3.27
N PHE A 754 29.81 -12.76 3.59
CA PHE A 754 30.80 -11.73 3.86
C PHE A 754 31.43 -11.25 2.56
N LEU A 755 31.32 -9.96 2.30
CA LEU A 755 31.92 -9.31 1.14
C LEU A 755 33.09 -8.45 1.63
N ASN A 756 34.29 -8.88 1.29
CA ASN A 756 35.52 -8.29 1.80
C ASN A 756 35.90 -7.03 1.02
N THR A 757 35.89 -5.92 1.73
CA THR A 757 36.16 -4.58 1.20
C THR A 757 37.64 -4.22 1.18
N ALA A 758 38.52 -5.06 1.75
CA ALA A 758 39.97 -4.91 1.69
C ALA A 758 40.57 -5.40 0.35
N ILE A 759 39.79 -6.13 -0.46
CA ILE A 759 40.24 -6.74 -1.71
C ILE A 759 39.60 -6.03 -2.91
N GLY A 760 40.41 -5.29 -3.65
CA GLY A 760 40.01 -4.56 -4.86
C GLY A 760 39.50 -3.14 -4.61
N SER A 761 39.16 -2.43 -5.69
CA SER A 761 38.59 -1.08 -5.61
C SER A 761 37.13 -1.11 -5.17
N ARG A 762 36.57 0.04 -4.80
CA ARG A 762 35.14 0.13 -4.39
C ARG A 762 34.19 -0.21 -5.53
N GLU A 763 34.57 0.10 -6.76
CA GLU A 763 33.89 -0.27 -8.00
C GLU A 763 33.89 -1.78 -8.20
N ALA A 764 35.04 -2.44 -8.00
CA ALA A 764 35.15 -3.90 -8.11
C ALA A 764 34.27 -4.61 -7.07
N VAL A 765 34.26 -4.11 -5.82
CA VAL A 765 33.38 -4.63 -4.76
C VAL A 765 31.91 -4.39 -5.09
N ALA A 766 31.55 -3.24 -5.66
CA ALA A 766 30.18 -2.94 -6.08
C ALA A 766 29.71 -3.84 -7.23
N ALA A 767 30.55 -4.06 -8.25
CA ALA A 767 30.24 -5.00 -9.32
C ALA A 767 30.02 -6.42 -8.79
N ARG A 768 30.84 -6.84 -7.81
CA ARG A 768 30.66 -8.13 -7.15
C ARG A 768 29.38 -8.19 -6.33
N LEU A 769 29.02 -7.13 -5.61
CA LEU A 769 27.77 -7.01 -4.86
C LEU A 769 26.56 -7.20 -5.80
N VAL A 770 26.52 -6.50 -6.94
CA VAL A 770 25.45 -6.62 -7.94
C VAL A 770 25.40 -8.05 -8.51
N GLY A 771 26.57 -8.65 -8.75
CA GLY A 771 26.69 -10.03 -9.24
C GLY A 771 26.32 -11.11 -8.23
N LEU A 772 25.99 -10.79 -6.97
CA LEU A 772 25.49 -11.78 -6.02
C LEU A 772 23.99 -12.08 -6.21
N ALA A 773 23.24 -11.16 -6.82
CA ALA A 773 21.81 -11.32 -7.12
C ALA A 773 21.54 -11.88 -8.52
N ARG A 774 22.55 -11.91 -9.40
CA ARG A 774 22.50 -12.56 -10.71
C ARG A 774 23.07 -13.96 -10.59
#